data_AF-A0A3D4P605-F1
#
_entry.id   AF-A0A3D4P605-F1
#
_cell.length_a   1.000
_cell.length_b   1.000
_cell.length_c   1.000
_cell.angle_alpha   90.00
_cell.angle_beta   90.00
_cell.angle_gamma   90.00
#
_symmetry.space_group_name_H-M   'P 1'
#
loop_
_entity.id
_entity.type
_entity.pdbx_description
1 polymer ?
#
loop_
_entity_poly.entity_id
_entity_poly.type
_entity_poly.pdbx_seq_one_letter_code
_entity_poly.pdbx_strand_id
1 'polypeptide(L)'
;MTYGDMDMFSQNIATILNQLQHDFDEKATANNQANKGKVPKRKKASRSKDEIRRRQEELYEKTLKEINELLDAYYAVLSRKDAESIGALYARYSSRFQDSIVDQIRTILEEAIRKKVFIPRENVFFDLAIRGWKDRRPGLLALRKKIEAAEIQTFMVFTTSRLYRRTYKALQFVEEELVERNIRGIFVKSNIDTVQGDHWRTIFQALAANDEAQVRIYSSHIQASHEGLFVRQMVHTSLSLGYTGEVVEGEFTRRQLPRRKIVIDPDTARWIVQIFYWYVVDGISITAIARKLNADEDAPAPAKSNTGLWTHKLVRTHIENTEYRGWWQYGAKETKWLSKKDYAHQIPRDKPLKEGQFEELRIIPDDCWYTAQEMIANEAGNSGRKPKDSTSKPRPRLLRGLFVCPEHGRKLAVGGAKACVMLCPNCRFIEVHERPLFTHLNRELALKLTCEHLTDCVRPTDDFVDTILNVLEDYVGLLSQTEPAIVESLQSRADALASTIEFNRRNPGVSEQEQRKTEQLLKELRSEQNEVFAQLRSTESALAVSLQTPSREQIIAFLTATSDLLSQSMTSTDEIVVRNGRRAIESIVKGKIELYQMGERAKSKGWLQGRFLVDVPAYVLQQLTGVRISESSTTNEVVIDYKKSKLINEQSETAKRLWDDGLLHVEIAKQMGCIPSYVTKLIQHWHDQRGLPQPNNKKRRKLLINKQQRTPIYKQIANQVHELMEAGHSNLEIARQTKTSDTNVAKAIRWWHEKRELSVPTAADRRKQKIERALAMLDGGALLTNVATELGYSARGLKLALDKFAKDKGGEKTDFRSRRGNAKSGASANGKDSPSDSDTV
;
A
#
# COMPACT_ATOMS: atom_id res chain seq x y z
N MET A 1 -18.86 -23.22 7.73
CA MET A 1 -17.88 -22.99 6.66
C MET A 1 -17.35 -21.58 6.81
N THR A 2 -16.06 -21.45 7.10
CA THR A 2 -15.39 -20.14 7.04
C THR A 2 -15.12 -19.79 5.58
N TYR A 3 -14.81 -18.53 5.28
CA TYR A 3 -14.57 -18.07 3.91
C TYR A 3 -13.43 -18.83 3.17
N GLY A 4 -12.63 -19.63 3.89
CA GLY A 4 -11.61 -20.54 3.34
C GLY A 4 -12.17 -21.82 2.69
N ASP A 5 -13.45 -22.14 2.88
CA ASP A 5 -14.05 -23.42 2.44
C ASP A 5 -14.85 -23.30 1.12
N MET A 6 -14.61 -22.32 0.22
CA MET A 6 -15.62 -21.88 -0.79
C MET A 6 -15.15 -21.74 -2.25
N ASP A 7 -14.25 -22.58 -2.74
CA ASP A 7 -13.89 -22.62 -4.18
C ASP A 7 -13.37 -24.03 -4.46
N MET A 8 -14.08 -24.92 -5.17
CA MET A 8 -13.60 -26.30 -5.39
C MET A 8 -12.28 -26.34 -6.18
N PHE A 9 -12.01 -25.34 -7.03
CA PHE A 9 -10.72 -25.22 -7.73
C PHE A 9 -9.62 -24.69 -6.80
N SER A 10 -9.89 -23.65 -6.02
CA SER A 10 -8.93 -23.22 -4.99
C SER A 10 -8.88 -24.17 -3.80
N GLN A 11 -9.87 -25.02 -3.55
CA GLN A 11 -9.89 -26.10 -2.57
C GLN A 11 -9.09 -27.27 -3.11
N ASN A 12 -9.15 -27.60 -4.40
CA ASN A 12 -8.26 -28.57 -5.02
C ASN A 12 -6.81 -28.07 -4.97
N ILE A 13 -6.55 -26.83 -5.38
CA ILE A 13 -5.22 -26.21 -5.24
C ILE A 13 -4.82 -26.13 -3.76
N ALA A 14 -5.70 -25.72 -2.85
CA ALA A 14 -5.41 -25.65 -1.42
C ALA A 14 -5.17 -27.04 -0.83
N THR A 15 -5.94 -28.06 -1.22
CA THR A 15 -5.76 -29.45 -0.78
C THR A 15 -4.43 -29.99 -1.27
N ILE A 16 -4.10 -29.78 -2.54
CA ILE A 16 -2.80 -30.17 -3.11
C ILE A 16 -1.66 -29.43 -2.42
N LEU A 17 -1.77 -28.11 -2.22
CA LEU A 17 -0.75 -27.32 -1.53
C LEU A 17 -0.65 -27.68 -0.05
N ASN A 18 -1.76 -27.98 0.64
CA ASN A 18 -1.76 -28.44 2.03
C ASN A 18 -1.13 -29.82 2.16
N GLN A 19 -1.41 -30.74 1.23
CA GLN A 19 -0.76 -32.05 1.17
C GLN A 19 0.74 -31.89 0.93
N LEU A 20 1.15 -31.06 -0.05
CA LEU A 20 2.56 -30.76 -0.32
C LEU A 20 3.24 -30.12 0.90
N GLN A 21 2.55 -29.19 1.57
CA GLN A 21 3.03 -28.54 2.77
C GLN A 21 3.28 -29.56 3.89
N HIS A 22 2.30 -30.44 4.13
CA HIS A 22 2.41 -31.54 5.09
C HIS A 22 3.57 -32.48 4.76
N ASP A 23 3.67 -32.95 3.51
CA ASP A 23 4.75 -33.82 3.05
C ASP A 23 6.13 -33.19 3.24
N PHE A 24 6.26 -31.89 2.99
CA PHE A 24 7.52 -31.17 3.19
C PHE A 24 7.82 -30.91 4.67
N ASP A 25 6.81 -30.64 5.51
CA ASP A 25 7.00 -30.48 6.96
C ASP A 25 7.39 -31.81 7.62
N GLU A 26 6.82 -32.95 7.21
CA GLU A 26 7.25 -34.29 7.63
C GLU A 26 8.69 -34.60 7.20
N LYS A 27 9.04 -34.33 5.93
CA LYS A 27 10.41 -34.51 5.44
C LYS A 27 11.40 -33.58 6.13
N ALA A 28 11.02 -32.33 6.42
CA ALA A 28 11.84 -31.36 7.13
C ALA A 28 12.07 -31.80 8.59
N THR A 29 11.05 -32.28 9.29
CA THR A 29 11.20 -32.79 10.66
C THR A 29 12.08 -34.04 10.70
N ALA A 30 11.93 -34.97 9.75
CA ALA A 30 12.82 -36.12 9.60
C ALA A 30 14.27 -35.71 9.32
N ASN A 31 14.49 -34.72 8.44
CA ASN A 31 15.81 -34.20 8.09
C ASN A 31 16.48 -33.46 9.28
N ASN A 32 15.70 -32.75 10.08
CA ASN A 32 16.17 -32.09 11.31
C ASN A 32 16.49 -33.11 12.42
N GLN A 33 15.74 -34.21 12.52
CA GLN A 33 16.07 -35.33 13.41
C GLN A 33 17.35 -36.06 12.97
N ALA A 34 17.53 -36.32 11.67
CA ALA A 34 18.73 -36.93 11.11
C ALA A 34 19.99 -36.05 11.23
N ASN A 35 19.82 -34.71 11.32
CA ASN A 35 20.91 -33.75 11.49
C ASN A 35 21.12 -33.28 12.95
N LYS A 36 20.47 -33.90 13.95
CA LYS A 36 20.74 -33.62 15.38
C LYS A 36 22.23 -33.88 15.68
N GLY A 37 22.99 -32.78 15.81
CA GLY A 37 24.44 -32.79 16.07
C GLY A 37 25.26 -31.94 15.11
N LYS A 38 24.72 -31.52 13.95
CA LYS A 38 25.38 -30.54 13.08
C LYS A 38 24.94 -29.13 13.48
N VAL A 39 25.90 -28.33 13.95
CA VAL A 39 25.72 -26.90 14.30
C VAL A 39 24.92 -26.21 13.18
N PRO A 40 23.80 -25.53 13.48
CA PRO A 40 23.04 -24.81 12.47
C PRO A 40 23.98 -23.87 11.73
N LYS A 41 23.92 -23.86 10.39
CA LYS A 41 24.72 -22.94 9.58
C LYS A 41 24.37 -21.52 10.02
N ARG A 42 25.21 -20.94 10.89
CA ARG A 42 25.07 -19.58 11.40
C ARG A 42 24.75 -18.67 10.21
N LYS A 43 23.61 -17.97 10.31
CA LYS A 43 23.28 -16.82 9.45
C LYS A 43 24.56 -15.98 9.37
N LYS A 44 25.27 -16.01 8.23
CA LYS A 44 26.36 -15.06 8.00
C LYS A 44 25.67 -13.71 7.90
N ALA A 45 25.58 -13.01 9.04
CA ALA A 45 25.15 -11.63 9.06
C ALA A 45 25.94 -10.92 7.95
N SER A 46 25.20 -10.34 7.01
CA SER A 46 25.76 -9.41 6.06
C SER A 46 26.47 -8.34 6.89
N ARG A 47 27.80 -8.31 6.86
CA ARG A 47 28.62 -7.33 7.58
C ARG A 47 28.06 -5.94 7.32
N SER A 48 27.96 -5.11 8.36
CA SER A 48 27.43 -3.76 8.19
C SER A 48 28.31 -2.99 7.21
N LYS A 49 27.74 -1.99 6.54
CA LYS A 49 28.53 -1.12 5.65
C LYS A 49 29.70 -0.47 6.39
N ASP A 50 29.50 -0.15 7.66
CA ASP A 50 30.51 0.48 8.52
C ASP A 50 31.65 -0.50 8.87
N GLU A 51 31.33 -1.77 9.14
CA GLU A 51 32.33 -2.83 9.38
C GLU A 51 33.19 -3.07 8.13
N ILE A 52 32.57 -3.06 6.95
CA ILE A 52 33.29 -3.18 5.67
C ILE A 52 34.21 -1.99 5.45
N ARG A 53 33.73 -0.77 5.73
CA ARG A 53 34.50 0.47 5.58
C ARG A 53 35.72 0.50 6.51
N ARG A 54 35.51 0.23 7.81
CA ARG A 54 36.59 0.21 8.81
C ARG A 54 37.70 -0.78 8.44
N ARG A 55 37.32 -1.99 8.00
CA ARG A 55 38.30 -2.99 7.54
C ARG A 55 39.07 -2.56 6.29
N GLN A 56 38.43 -1.80 5.39
CA GLN A 56 39.10 -1.26 4.21
C GLN A 56 40.10 -0.16 4.59
N GLU A 57 39.75 0.70 5.56
CA GLU A 57 40.64 1.73 6.11
C GLU A 57 41.84 1.09 6.83
N GLU A 58 41.62 0.11 7.71
CA GLU A 58 42.69 -0.63 8.40
C GLU A 58 43.65 -1.33 7.41
N LEU A 59 43.10 -1.95 6.35
CA LEU A 59 43.93 -2.59 5.32
C LEU A 59 44.73 -1.56 4.51
N TYR A 60 44.16 -0.38 4.25
CA TYR A 60 44.84 0.71 3.56
C TYR A 60 46.01 1.24 4.37
N GLU A 61 45.80 1.52 5.66
CA GLU A 61 46.85 2.00 6.57
C GLU A 61 47.99 0.99 6.71
N LYS A 62 47.67 -0.29 6.91
CA LYS A 62 48.68 -1.35 6.97
C LYS A 62 49.53 -1.41 5.70
N THR A 63 48.88 -1.40 4.54
CA THR A 63 49.57 -1.45 3.24
C THR A 63 50.43 -0.19 3.04
N LEU A 64 49.94 0.98 3.43
CA LEU A 64 50.69 2.23 3.32
C LEU A 64 51.96 2.22 4.19
N LYS A 65 51.89 1.63 5.38
CA LYS A 65 53.07 1.44 6.24
C LYS A 65 54.13 0.55 5.56
N GLU A 66 53.73 -0.60 5.04
CA GLU A 66 54.63 -1.52 4.32
C GLU A 66 55.25 -0.86 3.07
N ILE A 67 54.48 -0.03 2.35
CA ILE A 67 54.99 0.73 1.20
C ILE A 67 56.03 1.79 1.64
N ASN A 68 55.78 2.51 2.74
CA ASN A 68 56.72 3.50 3.24
C ASN A 68 58.06 2.87 3.64
N GLU A 69 58.04 1.70 4.29
CA GLU A 69 59.25 0.94 4.62
C GLU A 69 60.05 0.54 3.37
N LEU A 70 59.37 0.13 2.29
CA LEU A 70 60.04 -0.13 1.00
C LEU A 70 60.64 1.13 0.37
N LEU A 71 59.94 2.27 0.45
CA LEU A 71 60.43 3.53 -0.10
C LEU A 71 61.65 4.03 0.66
N ASP A 72 61.69 3.85 1.98
CA ASP A 72 62.86 4.19 2.79
C ASP A 72 64.10 3.37 2.40
N ALA A 73 63.93 2.05 2.21
CA ALA A 73 64.99 1.20 1.70
C ALA A 73 65.44 1.61 0.29
N TYR A 74 64.50 2.02 -0.56
CA TYR A 74 64.78 2.49 -1.92
C TYR A 74 65.54 3.82 -1.95
N TYR A 75 65.17 4.81 -1.12
CA TYR A 75 65.87 6.10 -1.05
C TYR A 75 67.29 6.00 -0.47
N ALA A 76 67.56 4.98 0.34
CA ALA A 76 68.91 4.67 0.79
C ALA A 76 69.84 4.23 -0.36
N VAL A 77 69.27 3.68 -1.44
CA VAL A 77 70.02 3.18 -2.61
C VAL A 77 70.08 4.22 -3.73
N LEU A 78 68.96 4.87 -4.05
CA LEU A 78 68.89 5.88 -5.12
C LEU A 78 68.49 7.25 -4.56
N SER A 79 69.46 8.15 -4.47
CA SER A 79 69.19 9.55 -4.10
C SER A 79 68.65 10.35 -5.28
N ARG A 80 67.99 11.48 -5.01
CA ARG A 80 67.48 12.37 -6.06
C ARG A 80 68.59 12.93 -6.97
N LYS A 81 69.82 13.07 -6.47
CA LYS A 81 70.95 13.62 -7.24
C LYS A 81 71.52 12.63 -8.24
N ASP A 82 71.38 11.33 -7.96
CA ASP A 82 71.95 10.24 -8.76
C ASP A 82 70.98 9.71 -9.83
N ALA A 83 69.78 10.30 -9.89
CA ALA A 83 68.73 9.88 -10.80
C ALA A 83 68.70 10.71 -12.09
N GLU A 84 68.42 10.03 -13.20
CA GLU A 84 68.35 10.61 -14.54
C GLU A 84 66.96 11.18 -14.87
N SER A 85 65.91 10.75 -14.15
CA SER A 85 64.55 11.28 -14.34
C SER A 85 63.70 11.17 -13.08
N ILE A 86 62.66 12.01 -13.00
CA ILE A 86 61.64 11.92 -11.95
C ILE A 86 60.48 11.05 -12.43
N GLY A 87 60.15 10.02 -11.66
CA GLY A 87 59.13 9.04 -11.99
C GLY A 87 57.90 9.05 -11.09
N ALA A 88 56.85 8.37 -11.56
CA ALA A 88 55.69 7.96 -10.77
C ALA A 88 55.42 6.47 -10.97
N LEU A 89 54.88 5.81 -9.94
CA LEU A 89 54.47 4.41 -10.03
C LEU A 89 52.99 4.22 -9.74
N TYR A 90 52.41 3.21 -10.37
CA TYR A 90 51.04 2.78 -10.10
C TYR A 90 50.95 1.27 -9.82
N ALA A 91 50.29 0.91 -8.71
CA ALA A 91 50.06 -0.49 -8.33
C ALA A 91 48.58 -0.77 -8.03
N ARG A 92 48.11 -2.01 -8.30
CA ARG A 92 46.70 -2.38 -8.08
C ARG A 92 46.53 -3.82 -7.60
N TYR A 93 45.69 -3.97 -6.57
CA TYR A 93 45.29 -5.28 -6.03
C TYR A 93 43.82 -5.61 -6.29
N SER A 94 43.57 -6.80 -6.83
CA SER A 94 42.25 -7.42 -6.82
C SER A 94 42.29 -8.63 -5.88
N SER A 95 41.31 -8.71 -4.98
CA SER A 95 41.22 -9.55 -3.78
C SER A 95 41.25 -11.08 -3.96
N ARG A 96 41.96 -11.65 -4.95
CA ARG A 96 41.85 -13.08 -5.32
C ARG A 96 43.12 -13.83 -5.76
N PHE A 97 44.31 -13.23 -5.77
CA PHE A 97 45.56 -13.92 -6.17
C PHE A 97 46.78 -13.50 -5.32
N GLN A 98 47.84 -14.32 -5.35
CA GLN A 98 48.96 -14.40 -4.40
C GLN A 98 49.96 -13.23 -4.40
N ASP A 99 50.06 -12.42 -5.46
CA ASP A 99 51.02 -11.29 -5.50
C ASP A 99 50.45 -10.06 -4.75
N SER A 100 51.09 -9.66 -3.65
CA SER A 100 50.69 -8.47 -2.88
C SER A 100 50.93 -7.17 -3.69
N ILE A 101 50.25 -6.06 -3.32
CA ILE A 101 50.60 -4.73 -3.88
C ILE A 101 52.06 -4.40 -3.57
N VAL A 102 52.52 -4.81 -2.40
CA VAL A 102 53.87 -4.57 -1.88
C VAL A 102 54.91 -5.24 -2.77
N ASP A 103 54.68 -6.47 -3.20
CA ASP A 103 55.59 -7.17 -4.12
C ASP A 103 55.64 -6.49 -5.50
N GLN A 104 54.48 -6.04 -6.02
CA GLN A 104 54.45 -5.28 -7.28
C GLN A 104 55.26 -3.98 -7.19
N ILE A 105 55.10 -3.24 -6.09
CA ILE A 105 55.84 -2.00 -5.86
C ILE A 105 57.32 -2.31 -5.71
N ARG A 106 57.70 -3.35 -4.95
CA ARG A 106 59.09 -3.79 -4.81
C ARG A 106 59.74 -4.04 -6.17
N THR A 107 59.12 -4.84 -7.04
CA THR A 107 59.67 -5.11 -8.37
C THR A 107 59.77 -3.84 -9.23
N ILE A 108 58.82 -2.91 -9.10
CA ILE A 108 58.90 -1.62 -9.81
C ILE A 108 60.08 -0.78 -9.29
N LEU A 109 60.27 -0.70 -7.97
CA LEU A 109 61.37 0.05 -7.36
C LEU A 109 62.74 -0.55 -7.71
N GLU A 110 62.86 -1.88 -7.78
CA GLU A 110 64.07 -2.56 -8.25
C GLU A 110 64.43 -2.18 -9.70
N GLU A 111 63.45 -2.14 -10.60
CA GLU A 111 63.66 -1.65 -11.97
C GLU A 111 63.93 -0.14 -12.01
N ALA A 112 63.31 0.65 -11.12
CA ALA A 112 63.55 2.09 -11.04
C ALA A 112 65.01 2.39 -10.67
N ILE A 113 65.60 1.60 -9.76
CA ILE A 113 67.04 1.68 -9.43
C ILE A 113 67.88 1.37 -10.68
N ARG A 114 67.60 0.26 -11.37
CA ARG A 114 68.37 -0.12 -12.58
C ARG A 114 68.31 0.92 -13.69
N LYS A 115 67.17 1.61 -13.83
CA LYS A 115 66.94 2.66 -14.83
C LYS A 115 67.21 4.08 -14.32
N LYS A 116 67.71 4.21 -13.08
CA LYS A 116 67.98 5.48 -12.39
C LYS A 116 66.82 6.47 -12.40
N VAL A 117 65.60 5.99 -12.15
CA VAL A 117 64.39 6.81 -12.09
C VAL A 117 64.06 7.09 -10.64
N PHE A 118 64.11 8.35 -10.19
CA PHE A 118 63.74 8.70 -8.82
C PHE A 118 62.23 8.86 -8.66
N ILE A 119 61.60 8.09 -7.76
CA ILE A 119 60.16 8.16 -7.50
C ILE A 119 59.90 8.81 -6.13
N PRO A 120 59.43 10.07 -6.08
CA PRO A 120 59.03 10.73 -4.84
C PRO A 120 57.86 10.01 -4.15
N ARG A 121 57.72 10.15 -2.83
CA ARG A 121 56.67 9.45 -2.05
C ARG A 121 55.28 9.84 -2.52
N GLU A 122 55.09 11.11 -2.85
CA GLU A 122 53.86 11.69 -3.38
C GLU A 122 53.48 11.18 -4.78
N ASN A 123 54.42 10.54 -5.49
CA ASN A 123 54.24 9.97 -6.82
C ASN A 123 54.01 8.45 -6.81
N VAL A 124 53.71 7.89 -5.63
CA VAL A 124 53.37 6.48 -5.44
C VAL A 124 51.86 6.32 -5.33
N PHE A 125 51.24 5.82 -6.39
CA PHE A 125 49.79 5.66 -6.48
C PHE A 125 49.38 4.20 -6.40
N PHE A 126 48.39 3.87 -5.57
CA PHE A 126 47.86 2.51 -5.51
C PHE A 126 46.36 2.46 -5.25
N ASP A 127 45.72 1.40 -5.75
CA ASP A 127 44.29 1.13 -5.52
C ASP A 127 44.08 -0.26 -4.90
N LEU A 128 43.51 -0.27 -3.69
CA LEU A 128 43.17 -1.48 -2.93
C LEU A 128 41.72 -1.93 -3.17
N ALA A 129 41.55 -3.21 -3.51
CA ALA A 129 40.23 -3.85 -3.62
C ALA A 129 39.25 -3.23 -4.64
N ILE A 130 39.74 -2.41 -5.58
CA ILE A 130 38.92 -1.84 -6.65
C ILE A 130 39.04 -2.69 -7.93
N ARG A 131 37.89 -3.05 -8.51
CA ARG A 131 37.85 -3.84 -9.75
C ARG A 131 38.30 -2.98 -10.95
N GLY A 132 39.32 -3.44 -11.67
CA GLY A 132 39.97 -2.71 -12.79
C GLY A 132 39.15 -2.50 -14.07
N TRP A 133 37.83 -2.67 -14.03
CA TRP A 133 36.93 -2.18 -15.09
C TRP A 133 36.47 -0.75 -14.83
N LYS A 134 36.44 -0.31 -13.57
CA LYS A 134 36.01 1.04 -13.21
C LYS A 134 37.05 2.07 -13.62
N ASP A 135 36.63 3.08 -14.38
CA ASP A 135 37.52 4.18 -14.79
C ASP A 135 37.83 5.14 -13.63
N ARG A 136 36.83 5.40 -12.78
CA ARG A 136 36.95 6.29 -11.61
C ARG A 136 37.61 5.56 -10.44
N ARG A 137 38.93 5.68 -10.36
CA ARG A 137 39.78 5.11 -9.31
C ARG A 137 40.58 6.20 -8.60
N PRO A 138 40.56 6.31 -7.27
CA PRO A 138 41.25 7.37 -6.55
C PRO A 138 42.75 7.46 -6.89
N GLY A 139 43.48 6.34 -6.87
CA GLY A 139 44.91 6.31 -7.17
C GLY A 139 45.20 6.66 -8.63
N LEU A 140 44.45 6.08 -9.57
CA LEU A 140 44.61 6.41 -10.99
C LEU A 140 44.25 7.87 -11.32
N LEU A 141 43.21 8.43 -10.68
CA LEU A 141 42.81 9.82 -10.87
C LEU A 141 43.87 10.78 -10.33
N ALA A 142 44.48 10.45 -9.19
CA ALA A 142 45.59 11.22 -8.64
C ALA A 142 46.82 11.19 -9.57
N LEU A 143 47.14 10.01 -10.13
CA LEU A 143 48.18 9.88 -11.16
C LEU A 143 47.87 10.73 -12.39
N ARG A 144 46.65 10.68 -12.93
CA ARG A 144 46.27 11.48 -14.11
C ARG A 144 46.45 12.98 -13.86
N LYS A 145 46.12 13.47 -12.66
CA LYS A 145 46.37 14.88 -12.29
C LYS A 145 47.85 15.25 -12.32
N LYS A 146 48.73 14.35 -11.86
CA LYS A 146 50.19 14.58 -11.90
C LYS A 146 50.76 14.54 -13.31
N ILE A 147 50.24 13.64 -14.14
CA ILE A 147 50.54 13.58 -15.59
C ILE A 147 50.11 14.88 -16.27
N GLU A 148 48.89 15.35 -16.00
CA GLU A 148 48.34 16.57 -16.58
C GLU A 148 49.11 17.83 -16.16
N ALA A 149 49.62 17.86 -14.92
CA ALA A 149 50.48 18.93 -14.42
C ALA A 149 51.93 18.88 -14.95
N ALA A 150 52.29 17.87 -15.77
CA ALA A 150 53.64 17.66 -16.30
C ALA A 150 54.74 17.55 -15.23
N GLU A 151 54.41 17.07 -14.03
CA GLU A 151 55.34 16.96 -12.90
C GLU A 151 56.16 15.65 -12.91
N ILE A 152 55.97 14.80 -13.93
CA ILE A 152 56.62 13.50 -14.04
C ILE A 152 57.21 13.31 -15.44
N GLN A 153 58.35 12.63 -15.53
CA GLN A 153 59.05 12.33 -16.78
C GLN A 153 58.96 10.84 -17.13
N THR A 154 58.85 9.98 -16.11
CA THR A 154 58.76 8.52 -16.28
C THR A 154 57.56 7.96 -15.52
N PHE A 155 56.73 7.13 -16.16
CA PHE A 155 55.65 6.40 -15.54
C PHE A 155 55.96 4.90 -15.50
N MET A 156 55.86 4.28 -14.32
CA MET A 156 56.16 2.86 -14.13
C MET A 156 54.95 2.07 -13.60
N VAL A 157 54.70 0.90 -14.18
CA VAL A 157 53.64 0.00 -13.74
C VAL A 157 54.06 -1.45 -13.91
N PHE A 158 53.54 -2.34 -13.06
CA PHE A 158 53.93 -3.74 -13.07
C PHE A 158 53.55 -4.46 -14.38
N THR A 159 52.30 -4.34 -14.84
CA THR A 159 51.82 -4.87 -16.13
C THR A 159 50.67 -4.03 -16.68
N THR A 160 50.41 -4.15 -17.98
CA THR A 160 49.27 -3.50 -18.67
C THR A 160 47.91 -3.84 -18.02
N SER A 161 47.71 -5.10 -17.62
CA SER A 161 46.50 -5.59 -16.95
C SER A 161 46.24 -4.93 -15.57
N ARG A 162 47.27 -4.34 -14.95
CA ARG A 162 47.16 -3.63 -13.66
C ARG A 162 46.67 -2.21 -13.88
N LEU A 163 47.03 -1.58 -15.01
CA LEU A 163 46.57 -0.27 -15.42
C LEU A 163 45.11 -0.29 -15.88
N TYR A 164 44.75 -1.10 -16.88
CA TYR A 164 43.35 -1.35 -17.28
C TYR A 164 43.12 -2.83 -17.57
N ARG A 165 41.92 -3.34 -17.25
CA ARG A 165 41.57 -4.72 -17.60
C ARG A 165 41.35 -4.92 -19.10
N ARG A 166 41.06 -3.86 -19.86
CA ARG A 166 40.89 -3.91 -21.32
C ARG A 166 42.12 -3.29 -21.97
N THR A 167 42.77 -4.04 -22.85
CA THR A 167 44.04 -3.66 -23.44
C THR A 167 43.93 -2.41 -24.32
N TYR A 168 42.83 -2.20 -25.04
CA TYR A 168 42.63 -0.98 -25.83
C TYR A 168 42.60 0.30 -24.97
N LYS A 169 42.06 0.25 -23.73
CA LYS A 169 42.10 1.40 -22.81
C LYS A 169 43.51 1.66 -22.28
N ALA A 170 44.29 0.61 -22.09
CA ALA A 170 45.69 0.74 -21.74
C ALA A 170 46.49 1.36 -22.88
N LEU A 171 46.24 0.94 -24.13
CA LEU A 171 46.83 1.54 -25.32
C LEU A 171 46.46 3.04 -25.43
N GLN A 172 45.17 3.37 -25.35
CA GLN A 172 44.69 4.75 -25.37
C GLN A 172 45.38 5.61 -24.30
N PHE A 173 45.47 5.13 -23.06
CA PHE A 173 46.15 5.84 -21.98
C PHE A 173 47.64 6.03 -22.27
N VAL A 174 48.33 5.03 -22.80
CA VAL A 174 49.76 5.15 -23.12
C VAL A 174 49.98 6.14 -24.26
N GLU A 175 49.13 6.14 -25.28
CA GLU A 175 49.22 7.08 -26.40
C GLU A 175 48.90 8.51 -25.95
N GLU A 176 47.70 8.74 -25.43
CA GLU A 176 47.18 10.09 -25.13
C GLU A 176 47.84 10.71 -23.88
N GLU A 177 48.10 9.92 -22.83
CA GLU A 177 48.55 10.46 -21.54
C GLU A 177 50.05 10.33 -21.32
N LEU A 178 50.75 9.43 -22.01
CA LEU A 178 52.20 9.27 -21.86
C LEU A 178 52.95 9.76 -23.10
N VAL A 179 52.73 9.15 -24.26
CA VAL A 179 53.52 9.41 -25.47
C VAL A 179 53.28 10.81 -26.03
N GLU A 180 52.03 11.24 -26.20
CA GLU A 180 51.69 12.59 -26.66
C GLU A 180 52.20 13.68 -25.71
N ARG A 181 52.33 13.35 -24.42
CA ARG A 181 52.85 14.25 -23.38
C ARG A 181 54.35 14.11 -23.13
N ASN A 182 55.06 13.32 -23.94
CA ASN A 182 56.50 13.05 -23.86
C ASN A 182 56.96 12.47 -22.50
N ILE A 183 56.14 11.61 -21.90
CA ILE A 183 56.42 10.87 -20.66
C ILE A 183 56.78 9.42 -21.03
N ARG A 184 57.92 8.92 -20.51
CA ARG A 184 58.38 7.54 -20.73
C ARG A 184 57.52 6.55 -19.94
N GLY A 185 56.88 5.59 -20.59
CA GLY A 185 56.13 4.51 -19.94
C GLY A 185 56.94 3.21 -19.85
N ILE A 186 57.13 2.67 -18.64
CA ILE A 186 57.83 1.41 -18.37
C ILE A 186 56.87 0.39 -17.76
N PHE A 187 56.69 -0.75 -18.44
CA PHE A 187 55.88 -1.88 -17.99
C PHE A 187 56.78 -3.05 -17.62
N VAL A 188 57.02 -3.23 -16.31
CA VAL A 188 58.10 -4.07 -15.78
C VAL A 188 57.99 -5.54 -16.22
N LYS A 189 56.89 -6.23 -15.90
CA LYS A 189 56.76 -7.67 -16.20
C LYS A 189 56.48 -7.95 -17.68
N SER A 190 55.98 -6.97 -18.42
CA SER A 190 55.81 -7.09 -19.88
C SER A 190 57.11 -6.75 -20.64
N ASN A 191 58.14 -6.26 -19.95
CA ASN A 191 59.39 -5.75 -20.52
C ASN A 191 59.18 -4.75 -21.66
N ILE A 192 58.24 -3.81 -21.48
CA ILE A 192 57.90 -2.79 -22.47
C ILE A 192 58.39 -1.43 -21.99
N ASP A 193 59.04 -0.68 -22.86
CA ASP A 193 59.52 0.68 -22.62
C ASP A 193 59.19 1.53 -23.85
N THR A 194 58.43 2.61 -23.67
CA THR A 194 57.92 3.43 -24.79
C THR A 194 59.02 4.18 -25.55
N VAL A 195 60.23 4.23 -25.01
CA VAL A 195 61.40 4.83 -25.68
C VAL A 195 61.98 3.91 -26.77
N GLN A 196 61.64 2.62 -26.77
CA GLN A 196 62.13 1.62 -27.75
C GLN A 196 61.39 1.67 -29.11
N GLY A 197 61.10 2.87 -29.62
CA GLY A 197 60.40 3.08 -30.90
C GLY A 197 58.98 2.51 -30.92
N ASP A 198 58.42 2.23 -32.11
CA ASP A 198 57.02 1.82 -32.24
C ASP A 198 56.73 0.35 -31.86
N HIS A 199 57.77 -0.42 -31.47
CA HIS A 199 57.66 -1.85 -31.17
C HIS A 199 56.66 -2.16 -30.04
N TRP A 200 56.52 -1.25 -29.07
CA TRP A 200 55.58 -1.41 -27.97
C TRP A 200 54.12 -1.45 -28.44
N ARG A 201 53.74 -0.76 -29.54
CA ARG A 201 52.36 -0.78 -30.08
C ARG A 201 51.99 -2.16 -30.59
N THR A 202 52.90 -2.80 -31.32
CA THR A 202 52.73 -4.17 -31.85
C THR A 202 52.57 -5.18 -30.72
N ILE A 203 53.41 -5.08 -29.68
CA ILE A 203 53.29 -5.94 -28.49
C ILE A 203 51.94 -5.74 -27.81
N PHE A 204 51.49 -4.49 -27.65
CA PHE A 204 50.18 -4.19 -27.05
C PHE A 204 49.01 -4.76 -27.85
N GLN A 205 49.04 -4.64 -29.18
CA GLN A 205 48.02 -5.21 -30.07
C GLN A 205 48.00 -6.75 -30.00
N ALA A 206 49.17 -7.40 -29.98
CA ALA A 206 49.27 -8.85 -29.84
C ALA A 206 48.74 -9.34 -28.48
N LEU A 207 49.05 -8.64 -27.39
CA LEU A 207 48.50 -8.92 -26.06
C LEU A 207 46.98 -8.73 -26.02
N ALA A 208 46.46 -7.68 -26.68
CA ALA A 208 45.02 -7.43 -26.77
C ALA A 208 44.28 -8.56 -27.51
N ALA A 209 44.83 -8.98 -28.66
CA ALA A 209 44.25 -10.05 -29.47
C ALA A 209 44.26 -11.39 -28.72
N ASN A 210 45.35 -11.72 -28.02
CA ASN A 210 45.46 -12.93 -27.22
C ASN A 210 44.47 -12.94 -26.04
N ASP A 211 44.36 -11.84 -25.30
CA ASP A 211 43.39 -11.72 -24.21
C ASP A 211 41.94 -11.88 -24.71
N GLU A 212 41.61 -11.29 -25.87
CA GLU A 212 40.27 -11.41 -26.46
C GLU A 212 39.99 -12.83 -26.98
N ALA A 213 40.97 -13.48 -27.60
CA ALA A 213 40.90 -14.88 -28.03
C ALA A 213 40.72 -15.82 -26.85
N GLN A 214 41.49 -15.63 -25.77
CA GLN A 214 41.37 -16.41 -24.55
C GLN A 214 40.00 -16.26 -23.88
N VAL A 215 39.48 -15.04 -23.76
CA VAL A 215 38.13 -14.82 -23.19
C VAL A 215 37.06 -15.54 -24.00
N ARG A 216 37.15 -15.51 -25.34
CA ARG A 216 36.22 -16.23 -26.24
C ARG A 216 36.31 -17.74 -26.04
N ILE A 217 37.50 -18.32 -26.08
CA ILE A 217 37.74 -19.76 -25.93
C ILE A 217 37.29 -20.25 -24.54
N TYR A 218 37.62 -19.52 -23.47
CA TYR A 218 37.16 -19.89 -22.13
C TYR A 218 35.63 -19.80 -22.01
N SER A 219 35.00 -18.81 -22.63
CA SER A 219 33.54 -18.66 -22.57
C SER A 219 32.80 -19.83 -23.23
N SER A 220 33.26 -20.31 -24.39
CA SER A 220 32.65 -21.42 -25.10
C SER A 220 32.84 -22.75 -24.37
N HIS A 221 34.03 -23.02 -23.83
CA HIS A 221 34.26 -24.23 -23.03
C HIS A 221 33.48 -24.24 -21.71
N ILE A 222 33.37 -23.09 -21.03
CA ILE A 222 32.53 -22.98 -19.82
C ILE A 222 31.07 -23.22 -20.18
N GLN A 223 30.60 -22.65 -21.29
CA GLN A 223 29.23 -22.85 -21.75
C GLN A 223 28.95 -24.33 -22.04
N ALA A 224 29.78 -24.99 -22.86
CA ALA A 224 29.60 -26.42 -23.18
C ALA A 224 29.63 -27.31 -21.92
N SER A 225 30.52 -27.00 -20.97
CA SER A 225 30.58 -27.68 -19.67
C SER A 225 29.30 -27.50 -18.86
N HIS A 226 28.76 -26.28 -18.80
CA HIS A 226 27.51 -26.01 -18.10
C HIS A 226 26.30 -26.64 -18.78
N GLU A 227 26.25 -26.69 -20.11
CA GLU A 227 25.20 -27.37 -20.86
C GLU A 227 25.19 -28.87 -20.54
N GLY A 228 26.35 -29.52 -20.50
CA GLY A 228 26.46 -30.92 -20.08
C GLY A 228 26.01 -31.15 -18.64
N LEU A 229 26.37 -30.25 -17.72
CA LEU A 229 25.93 -30.32 -16.32
C LEU A 229 24.42 -30.07 -16.16
N PHE A 230 23.84 -29.20 -16.98
CA PHE A 230 22.40 -28.92 -16.99
C PHE A 230 21.60 -30.18 -17.38
N VAL A 231 22.00 -30.85 -18.46
CA VAL A 231 21.35 -32.11 -18.90
C VAL A 231 21.44 -33.21 -17.83
N ARG A 232 22.55 -33.25 -17.09
CA ARG A 232 22.75 -34.19 -15.97
C ARG A 232 22.10 -33.74 -14.64
N GLN A 233 21.37 -32.62 -14.64
CA GLN A 233 20.73 -32.03 -13.44
C GLN A 233 21.72 -31.76 -12.29
N MET A 234 22.95 -31.37 -12.65
CA MET A 234 24.01 -31.07 -11.70
C MET A 234 24.04 -29.57 -11.36
N VAL A 235 24.49 -29.25 -10.15
CA VAL A 235 24.65 -27.88 -9.69
C VAL A 235 25.75 -27.20 -10.52
N HIS A 236 25.34 -26.26 -11.37
CA HIS A 236 26.22 -25.48 -12.26
C HIS A 236 26.11 -23.96 -12.02
N THR A 237 25.02 -23.50 -11.40
CA THR A 237 24.79 -22.10 -11.01
C THR A 237 24.28 -21.99 -9.57
N SER A 238 24.02 -20.77 -9.10
CA SER A 238 23.38 -20.57 -7.80
C SER A 238 21.92 -21.00 -7.86
N LEU A 239 21.54 -21.96 -7.01
CA LEU A 239 20.18 -22.48 -6.92
C LEU A 239 19.21 -21.45 -6.32
N SER A 240 17.95 -21.56 -6.73
CA SER A 240 16.82 -20.86 -6.13
C SER A 240 16.45 -21.47 -4.78
N LEU A 241 15.77 -20.70 -3.93
CA LEU A 241 15.23 -21.19 -2.66
C LEU A 241 14.27 -22.37 -2.91
N GLY A 242 14.30 -23.41 -2.08
CA GLY A 242 13.55 -24.66 -2.30
C GLY A 242 14.38 -25.79 -2.90
N TYR A 243 15.61 -25.52 -3.34
CA TYR A 243 16.52 -26.51 -3.90
C TYR A 243 17.87 -26.52 -3.19
N THR A 244 18.47 -27.70 -3.08
CA THR A 244 19.82 -27.91 -2.58
C THR A 244 20.59 -28.87 -3.48
N GLY A 245 21.85 -29.12 -3.13
CA GLY A 245 22.70 -30.06 -3.85
C GLY A 245 23.06 -31.26 -2.99
N GLU A 246 22.80 -32.47 -3.48
CA GLU A 246 23.27 -33.70 -2.86
C GLU A 246 24.61 -34.12 -3.46
N VAL A 247 25.55 -34.55 -2.64
CA VAL A 247 26.89 -34.94 -3.11
C VAL A 247 26.78 -36.23 -3.92
N VAL A 248 27.38 -36.23 -5.11
CA VAL A 248 27.53 -37.44 -5.94
C VAL A 248 28.90 -38.03 -5.64
N GLU A 249 28.92 -39.25 -5.13
CA GLU A 249 30.16 -39.97 -4.83
C GLU A 249 30.97 -40.25 -6.10
N GLY A 250 32.30 -40.14 -6.00
CA GLY A 250 33.22 -40.42 -7.11
C GLY A 250 33.37 -39.31 -8.16
N GLU A 251 32.49 -38.30 -8.20
CA GLU A 251 32.60 -37.18 -9.14
C GLU A 251 33.15 -35.91 -8.49
N PHE A 252 34.29 -35.44 -8.97
CA PHE A 252 34.94 -34.23 -8.46
C PHE A 252 35.00 -33.11 -9.49
N THR A 253 34.91 -31.87 -9.01
CA THR A 253 35.22 -30.67 -9.78
C THR A 253 36.74 -30.57 -10.01
N ARG A 254 37.19 -29.71 -10.94
CA ARG A 254 38.63 -29.40 -11.12
C ARG A 254 39.35 -28.90 -9.85
N ARG A 255 38.61 -28.53 -8.81
CA ARG A 255 39.13 -28.11 -7.50
C ARG A 255 39.09 -29.22 -6.45
N GLN A 256 38.88 -30.47 -6.87
CA GLN A 256 38.69 -31.64 -6.00
C GLN A 256 37.54 -31.50 -5.01
N LEU A 257 36.56 -30.62 -5.30
CA LEU A 257 35.33 -30.55 -4.53
C LEU A 257 34.30 -31.52 -5.12
N PRO A 258 33.54 -32.24 -4.30
CA PRO A 258 32.51 -33.16 -4.78
C PRO A 258 31.49 -32.42 -5.65
N ARG A 259 31.11 -33.05 -6.75
CA ARG A 259 29.98 -32.61 -7.57
C ARG A 259 28.68 -32.83 -6.81
N ARG A 260 27.68 -32.01 -7.12
CA ARG A 260 26.37 -32.06 -6.46
C ARG A 260 25.26 -32.17 -7.50
N LYS A 261 24.34 -33.12 -7.30
CA LYS A 261 23.09 -33.24 -8.06
C LYS A 261 22.04 -32.34 -7.43
N ILE A 262 21.19 -31.70 -8.24
CA ILE A 262 20.11 -30.85 -7.76
C ILE A 262 19.02 -31.75 -7.15
N VAL A 263 18.59 -31.41 -5.95
CA VAL A 263 17.48 -32.08 -5.24
C VAL A 263 16.61 -31.03 -4.55
N ILE A 264 15.35 -31.36 -4.26
CA ILE A 264 14.44 -30.50 -3.51
C ILE A 264 14.92 -30.44 -2.05
N ASP A 265 14.94 -29.24 -1.47
CA ASP A 265 15.27 -29.01 -0.06
C ASP A 265 13.97 -28.88 0.75
N PRO A 266 13.55 -29.90 1.52
CA PRO A 266 12.25 -29.90 2.19
C PRO A 266 12.05 -28.69 3.12
N ASP A 267 13.11 -28.33 3.85
CA ASP A 267 13.10 -27.25 4.83
C ASP A 267 12.81 -25.87 4.21
N THR A 268 13.25 -25.65 2.96
CA THR A 268 13.02 -24.39 2.24
C THR A 268 11.92 -24.47 1.20
N ALA A 269 11.62 -25.65 0.66
CA ALA A 269 10.55 -25.89 -0.31
C ALA A 269 9.17 -25.63 0.29
N ARG A 270 8.96 -26.00 1.57
CA ARG A 270 7.73 -25.68 2.31
C ARG A 270 7.41 -24.17 2.28
N TRP A 271 8.40 -23.30 2.33
CA TRP A 271 8.17 -21.85 2.28
C TRP A 271 7.75 -21.39 0.88
N ILE A 272 8.19 -22.07 -0.18
CA ILE A 272 7.72 -21.80 -1.54
C ILE A 272 6.25 -22.21 -1.66
N VAL A 273 5.88 -23.40 -1.20
CA VAL A 273 4.48 -23.86 -1.13
C VAL A 273 3.62 -22.87 -0.36
N GLN A 274 4.07 -22.45 0.82
CA GLN A 274 3.38 -21.45 1.64
C GLN A 274 3.22 -20.08 0.96
N ILE A 275 4.22 -19.61 0.22
CA ILE A 275 4.13 -18.36 -0.56
C ILE A 275 3.06 -18.48 -1.65
N PHE A 276 3.03 -19.59 -2.38
CA PHE A 276 2.01 -19.84 -3.40
C PHE A 276 0.62 -19.98 -2.77
N TYR A 277 0.50 -20.67 -1.64
CA TYR A 277 -0.74 -20.76 -0.87
C TYR A 277 -1.26 -19.38 -0.46
N TRP A 278 -0.42 -18.57 0.20
CA TRP A 278 -0.79 -17.22 0.62
C TRP A 278 -1.17 -16.33 -0.57
N TYR A 279 -0.51 -16.50 -1.72
CA TYR A 279 -0.80 -15.67 -2.88
C TYR A 279 -2.08 -16.11 -3.60
N VAL A 280 -2.15 -17.38 -4.00
CA VAL A 280 -3.23 -17.94 -4.82
C VAL A 280 -4.48 -18.15 -3.99
N VAL A 281 -4.39 -18.94 -2.91
CA VAL A 281 -5.51 -19.35 -2.06
C VAL A 281 -5.96 -18.20 -1.16
N ASP A 282 -5.10 -17.69 -0.28
CA ASP A 282 -5.49 -16.64 0.68
C ASP A 282 -5.65 -15.25 0.02
N GLY A 283 -5.17 -15.07 -1.21
CA GLY A 283 -5.21 -13.76 -1.86
C GLY A 283 -4.37 -12.69 -1.16
N ILE A 284 -3.33 -13.04 -0.42
CA ILE A 284 -2.47 -12.05 0.25
C ILE A 284 -1.64 -11.30 -0.79
N SER A 285 -1.49 -9.99 -0.64
CA SER A 285 -0.67 -9.20 -1.58
C SER A 285 0.82 -9.54 -1.46
N ILE A 286 1.58 -9.43 -2.55
CA ILE A 286 3.04 -9.67 -2.55
C ILE A 286 3.75 -8.83 -1.47
N THR A 287 3.26 -7.61 -1.21
CA THR A 287 3.81 -6.75 -0.13
C THR A 287 3.50 -7.31 1.25
N ALA A 288 2.28 -7.80 1.47
CA ALA A 288 1.88 -8.38 2.75
C ALA A 288 2.58 -9.73 2.98
N ILE A 289 2.75 -10.56 1.95
CA ILE A 289 3.57 -11.79 2.00
C ILE A 289 5.00 -11.45 2.44
N ALA A 290 5.63 -10.44 1.82
CA ALA A 290 6.97 -10.01 2.22
C ALA A 290 7.03 -9.54 3.68
N ARG A 291 5.99 -8.89 4.22
CA ARG A 291 5.93 -8.53 5.64
C ARG A 291 5.78 -9.76 6.53
N LYS A 292 4.92 -10.70 6.16
CA LYS A 292 4.68 -11.95 6.90
C LYS A 292 5.97 -12.76 7.00
N LEU A 293 6.68 -12.94 5.88
CA LEU A 293 7.99 -13.61 5.84
C LEU A 293 9.08 -12.90 6.65
N ASN A 294 9.01 -11.58 6.83
CA ASN A 294 9.98 -10.85 7.63
C ASN A 294 9.64 -10.81 9.13
N ALA A 295 8.36 -11.06 9.47
CA ALA A 295 7.89 -11.11 10.86
C ALA A 295 8.08 -12.51 11.48
N ASP A 296 8.16 -13.54 10.63
CA ASP A 296 8.37 -14.91 11.01
C ASP A 296 9.87 -15.22 11.20
N GLU A 297 10.25 -15.72 12.38
CA GLU A 297 11.66 -16.00 12.72
C GLU A 297 12.20 -17.26 12.02
N ASP A 298 11.30 -18.19 11.68
CA ASP A 298 11.62 -19.48 11.03
C ASP A 298 11.72 -19.35 9.51
N ALA A 299 11.25 -18.22 8.95
CA ALA A 299 11.34 -17.94 7.53
C ALA A 299 12.81 -17.85 7.07
N PRO A 300 13.15 -18.47 5.91
CA PRO A 300 14.51 -18.47 5.42
C PRO A 300 14.90 -17.04 4.98
N ALA A 301 16.15 -16.67 5.23
CA ALA A 301 16.67 -15.40 4.74
C ALA A 301 16.72 -15.42 3.20
N PRO A 302 16.24 -14.37 2.52
CA PRO A 302 16.19 -14.36 1.07
C PRO A 302 17.59 -14.33 0.46
N ALA A 303 17.86 -15.29 -0.42
CA ALA A 303 19.12 -15.37 -1.15
C ALA A 303 19.33 -14.09 -1.99
N LYS A 304 20.57 -13.58 -2.01
CA LYS A 304 20.97 -12.38 -2.79
C LYS A 304 20.30 -11.07 -2.34
N SER A 305 19.69 -11.01 -1.14
CA SER A 305 19.24 -9.75 -0.53
C SER A 305 20.39 -9.00 0.13
N ASN A 306 20.61 -7.74 -0.23
CA ASN A 306 21.62 -6.87 0.41
C ASN A 306 21.23 -6.47 1.85
N THR A 307 19.94 -6.54 2.18
CA THR A 307 19.40 -6.15 3.50
C THR A 307 19.09 -7.36 4.37
N GLY A 308 19.13 -8.58 3.82
CA GLY A 308 18.68 -9.79 4.50
C GLY A 308 17.17 -9.89 4.69
N LEU A 309 16.39 -8.96 4.13
CA LEU A 309 14.94 -8.91 4.25
C LEU A 309 14.25 -9.29 2.94
N TRP A 310 13.07 -9.89 3.06
CA TRP A 310 12.14 -10.15 1.96
C TRP A 310 11.58 -8.83 1.45
N THR A 311 11.66 -8.64 0.13
CA THR A 311 11.12 -7.45 -0.52
C THR A 311 10.07 -7.87 -1.53
N HIS A 312 9.18 -6.94 -1.90
CA HIS A 312 8.18 -7.18 -2.95
C HIS A 312 8.81 -7.77 -4.22
N LYS A 313 9.95 -7.23 -4.65
CA LYS A 313 10.65 -7.71 -5.85
C LYS A 313 11.13 -9.15 -5.70
N LEU A 314 11.67 -9.52 -4.54
CA LEU A 314 12.16 -10.87 -4.28
C LEU A 314 11.01 -11.88 -4.26
N VAL A 315 9.95 -11.60 -3.50
CA VAL A 315 8.76 -12.48 -3.47
C VAL A 315 8.18 -12.65 -4.87
N ARG A 316 8.01 -11.54 -5.62
CA ARG A 316 7.55 -11.61 -7.02
C ARG A 316 8.44 -12.48 -7.91
N THR A 317 9.77 -12.38 -7.75
CA THR A 317 10.72 -13.21 -8.51
C THR A 317 10.54 -14.69 -8.23
N HIS A 318 10.17 -15.07 -7.00
CA HIS A 318 9.86 -16.45 -6.66
C HIS A 318 8.54 -16.93 -7.26
N ILE A 319 7.49 -16.09 -7.24
CA ILE A 319 6.21 -16.44 -7.86
C ILE A 319 6.35 -16.59 -9.39
N GLU A 320 7.17 -15.77 -10.05
CA GLU A 320 7.44 -15.84 -11.49
C GLU A 320 8.46 -16.94 -11.89
N ASN A 321 9.07 -17.63 -10.93
CA ASN A 321 10.13 -18.59 -11.24
C ASN A 321 9.56 -19.88 -11.82
N THR A 322 9.95 -20.20 -13.06
CA THR A 322 9.49 -21.41 -13.78
C THR A 322 10.11 -22.69 -13.23
N GLU A 323 11.24 -22.61 -12.52
CA GLU A 323 11.90 -23.80 -11.95
C GLU A 323 10.97 -24.56 -11.01
N TYR A 324 10.09 -23.84 -10.28
CA TYR A 324 9.16 -24.44 -9.32
C TYR A 324 8.11 -25.35 -9.94
N ARG A 325 7.77 -25.14 -11.22
CA ARG A 325 6.90 -26.04 -12.00
C ARG A 325 7.66 -27.15 -12.73
N GLY A 326 8.94 -27.33 -12.43
CA GLY A 326 9.81 -28.30 -13.10
C GLY A 326 10.40 -27.81 -14.42
N TRP A 327 10.13 -26.56 -14.84
CA TRP A 327 10.68 -26.01 -16.10
C TRP A 327 11.94 -25.20 -15.86
N TRP A 328 13.09 -25.80 -16.16
CA TRP A 328 14.40 -25.24 -15.90
C TRP A 328 15.00 -24.59 -17.15
N GLN A 329 15.66 -23.46 -16.96
CA GLN A 329 16.31 -22.72 -18.06
C GLN A 329 17.74 -22.34 -17.71
N TYR A 330 18.67 -22.68 -18.58
CA TYR A 330 20.05 -22.24 -18.52
C TYR A 330 20.31 -21.15 -19.57
N GLY A 331 20.97 -20.07 -19.15
CA GLY A 331 21.36 -18.99 -20.05
C GLY A 331 20.19 -18.13 -20.56
N ALA A 332 19.07 -18.05 -19.82
CA ALA A 332 17.92 -17.20 -20.18
C ALA A 332 18.25 -15.69 -20.25
N LYS A 333 19.36 -15.26 -19.64
CA LYS A 333 19.83 -13.87 -19.64
C LYS A 333 21.29 -13.82 -20.05
N GLU A 334 21.65 -12.78 -20.80
CA GLU A 334 23.04 -12.46 -21.11
C GLU A 334 23.48 -11.16 -20.49
N THR A 335 24.78 -11.09 -20.18
CA THR A 335 25.38 -9.89 -19.60
C THR A 335 25.93 -9.03 -20.72
N LYS A 336 25.25 -7.93 -21.05
CA LYS A 336 25.79 -6.93 -21.98
C LYS A 336 26.55 -5.86 -21.21
N TRP A 337 27.76 -5.55 -21.70
CA TRP A 337 28.56 -4.47 -21.16
C TRP A 337 28.15 -3.14 -21.79
N LEU A 338 27.75 -2.16 -20.97
CA LEU A 338 27.48 -0.81 -21.44
C LEU A 338 28.75 0.03 -21.28
N SER A 339 29.52 0.15 -22.37
CA SER A 339 30.82 0.85 -22.40
C SER A 339 30.74 2.28 -21.87
N LYS A 340 29.73 3.05 -22.30
CA LYS A 340 29.54 4.47 -21.92
C LYS A 340 29.19 4.68 -20.45
N LYS A 341 28.47 3.74 -19.83
CA LYS A 341 28.00 3.87 -18.43
C LYS A 341 28.87 3.10 -17.45
N ASP A 342 29.89 2.40 -17.96
CA ASP A 342 30.85 1.62 -17.19
C ASP A 342 30.15 0.67 -16.20
N TYR A 343 29.15 -0.10 -16.67
CA TYR A 343 28.53 -1.19 -15.92
C TYR A 343 28.00 -2.31 -16.83
N ALA A 344 27.87 -3.49 -16.25
CA ALA A 344 27.29 -4.67 -16.89
C ALA A 344 25.79 -4.77 -16.57
N HIS A 345 24.96 -4.96 -17.58
CA HIS A 345 23.52 -5.14 -17.44
C HIS A 345 23.11 -6.52 -17.93
N GLN A 346 22.27 -7.23 -17.18
CA GLN A 346 21.68 -8.49 -17.62
C GLN A 346 20.42 -8.24 -18.43
N ILE A 347 20.40 -8.71 -19.66
CA ILE A 347 19.27 -8.58 -20.59
C ILE A 347 18.74 -9.99 -20.87
N PRO A 348 17.41 -10.19 -20.88
CA PRO A 348 16.83 -11.46 -21.31
C PRO A 348 17.23 -11.77 -22.76
N ARG A 349 17.43 -13.06 -23.05
CA ARG A 349 17.59 -13.57 -24.42
C ARG A 349 16.23 -13.93 -24.99
N ASP A 350 16.14 -13.93 -26.32
CA ASP A 350 14.93 -14.37 -27.02
C ASP A 350 14.63 -15.85 -26.76
N LYS A 351 15.68 -16.67 -26.68
CA LYS A 351 15.61 -18.06 -26.22
C LYS A 351 16.74 -18.37 -25.22
N PRO A 352 16.47 -19.16 -24.18
CA PRO A 352 17.52 -19.65 -23.30
C PRO A 352 18.49 -20.55 -24.07
N LEU A 353 19.70 -20.75 -23.55
CA LEU A 353 20.70 -21.64 -24.16
C LEU A 353 20.29 -23.10 -24.09
N LYS A 354 19.69 -23.49 -22.96
CA LYS A 354 19.06 -24.79 -22.76
C LYS A 354 17.82 -24.61 -21.90
N GLU A 355 16.84 -25.44 -22.16
CA GLU A 355 15.66 -25.61 -21.32
C GLU A 355 15.33 -27.10 -21.24
N GLY A 356 14.58 -27.47 -20.20
CA GLY A 356 14.16 -28.84 -19.98
C GLY A 356 13.12 -28.93 -18.88
N GLN A 357 12.19 -29.88 -19.04
CA GLN A 357 11.21 -30.23 -18.03
C GLN A 357 11.78 -31.36 -17.16
N PHE A 358 11.89 -31.12 -15.85
CA PHE A 358 12.39 -32.07 -14.84
C PHE A 358 11.31 -32.24 -13.77
N GLU A 359 10.48 -33.26 -13.93
CA GLU A 359 9.32 -33.52 -13.08
C GLU A 359 9.72 -33.88 -11.64
N GLU A 360 10.84 -34.57 -11.47
CA GLU A 360 11.42 -34.92 -10.18
C GLU A 360 11.89 -33.69 -9.36
N LEU A 361 11.98 -32.52 -10.00
CA LEU A 361 12.32 -31.23 -9.37
C LEU A 361 11.12 -30.28 -9.24
N ARG A 362 9.90 -30.74 -9.57
CA ARG A 362 8.67 -29.94 -9.43
C ARG A 362 8.33 -29.75 -7.94
N ILE A 363 8.09 -28.50 -7.54
CA ILE A 363 7.61 -28.14 -6.19
C ILE A 363 6.15 -27.71 -6.22
N ILE A 364 5.75 -26.97 -7.26
CA ILE A 364 4.42 -26.39 -7.43
C ILE A 364 3.75 -26.99 -8.68
N PRO A 365 2.48 -27.43 -8.61
CA PRO A 365 1.72 -27.89 -9.78
C PRO A 365 1.52 -26.78 -10.82
N ASP A 366 1.36 -27.18 -12.08
CA ASP A 366 1.17 -26.26 -13.20
C ASP A 366 -0.03 -25.35 -13.01
N ASP A 367 -1.18 -25.90 -12.61
CA ASP A 367 -2.43 -25.15 -12.43
C ASP A 367 -2.27 -24.02 -11.41
N CYS A 368 -1.59 -24.30 -10.30
CA CYS A 368 -1.27 -23.31 -9.28
C CYS A 368 -0.34 -22.22 -9.81
N TRP A 369 0.70 -22.62 -10.56
CA TRP A 369 1.68 -21.69 -11.11
C TRP A 369 1.08 -20.76 -12.17
N TYR A 370 0.31 -21.30 -13.11
CA TYR A 370 -0.38 -20.53 -14.15
C TYR A 370 -1.42 -19.58 -13.55
N THR A 371 -2.20 -20.04 -12.56
CA THR A 371 -3.12 -19.18 -11.80
C THR A 371 -2.39 -18.00 -11.16
N ALA A 372 -1.22 -18.24 -10.57
CA ALA A 372 -0.40 -17.17 -10.00
C ALA A 372 0.09 -16.18 -11.08
N GLN A 373 0.49 -16.64 -12.28
CA GLN A 373 0.92 -15.75 -13.36
C GLN A 373 -0.24 -14.89 -13.89
N GLU A 374 -1.43 -15.46 -14.06
CA GLU A 374 -2.61 -14.71 -14.48
C GLU A 374 -2.95 -13.62 -13.47
N MET A 375 -2.87 -13.93 -12.17
CA MET A 375 -3.07 -12.94 -11.13
C MET A 375 -2.03 -11.81 -11.19
N ILE A 376 -0.76 -12.12 -11.46
CA ILE A 376 0.29 -11.09 -11.65
C ILE A 376 0.00 -10.23 -12.88
N ALA A 377 -0.41 -10.85 -14.00
CA ALA A 377 -0.76 -10.13 -15.22
C ALA A 377 -1.94 -9.17 -14.98
N ASN A 378 -2.94 -9.62 -14.22
CA ASN A 378 -4.12 -8.83 -13.87
C ASN A 378 -3.84 -7.73 -12.81
N GLU A 379 -2.81 -7.88 -11.97
CA GLU A 379 -2.36 -6.85 -11.02
C GLU A 379 -1.78 -5.60 -11.72
N ALA A 380 -1.12 -5.78 -12.87
CA ALA A 380 -0.40 -4.72 -13.59
C ALA A 380 -1.29 -3.54 -14.01
N GLY A 381 -2.60 -3.76 -14.19
CA GLY A 381 -3.57 -2.74 -14.60
C GLY A 381 -4.22 -1.92 -13.47
N ASN A 382 -3.91 -2.22 -12.19
CA ASN A 382 -4.74 -1.81 -11.04
C ASN A 382 -4.03 -0.94 -9.97
N SER A 383 -2.74 -0.62 -10.16
CA SER A 383 -1.90 0.09 -9.19
C SER A 383 -1.84 1.62 -9.38
N GLY A 384 -2.96 2.33 -9.28
CA GLY A 384 -2.88 3.79 -9.18
C GLY A 384 -2.31 4.25 -7.81
N ARG A 385 -1.66 5.42 -7.81
CA ARG A 385 -1.01 6.07 -6.65
C ARG A 385 -1.84 6.05 -5.37
N LYS A 386 -1.21 5.78 -4.21
CA LYS A 386 -1.82 5.96 -2.88
C LYS A 386 -2.32 7.42 -2.73
N PRO A 387 -3.52 7.66 -2.20
CA PRO A 387 -3.98 9.01 -1.89
C PRO A 387 -3.01 9.70 -0.92
N LYS A 388 -2.74 10.98 -1.14
CA LYS A 388 -1.78 11.79 -0.36
C LYS A 388 -2.40 12.39 0.92
N ASP A 389 -3.46 11.79 1.46
CA ASP A 389 -4.18 12.33 2.62
C ASP A 389 -3.71 11.70 3.93
N SER A 390 -3.59 12.53 4.98
CA SER A 390 -3.33 12.14 6.38
C SER A 390 -4.53 11.48 7.09
N THR A 391 -5.60 11.16 6.36
CA THR A 391 -6.79 10.49 6.93
C THR A 391 -6.67 8.99 6.75
N SER A 392 -6.51 8.27 7.86
CA SER A 392 -6.30 6.81 7.96
C SER A 392 -7.50 5.95 7.53
N LYS A 393 -8.54 6.51 6.87
CA LYS A 393 -9.68 5.70 6.43
C LYS A 393 -9.32 4.98 5.11
N PRO A 394 -9.19 3.64 5.11
CA PRO A 394 -9.02 2.90 3.86
C PRO A 394 -10.23 3.17 2.98
N ARG A 395 -10.00 3.76 1.80
CA ARG A 395 -11.07 4.04 0.85
C ARG A 395 -11.30 2.80 -0.02
N PRO A 396 -12.56 2.43 -0.32
CA PRO A 396 -12.89 1.21 -1.04
C PRO A 396 -12.11 1.11 -2.35
N ARG A 397 -11.31 0.05 -2.47
CA ARG A 397 -10.54 -0.30 -3.69
C ARG A 397 -11.26 -1.33 -4.55
N LEU A 398 -12.38 -1.86 -4.07
CA LEU A 398 -13.14 -2.96 -4.65
C LEU A 398 -13.44 -2.74 -6.13
N LEU A 399 -14.03 -1.60 -6.50
CA LEU A 399 -14.43 -1.30 -7.89
C LEU A 399 -13.40 -0.51 -8.71
N ARG A 400 -12.17 -0.37 -8.21
CA ARG A 400 -11.15 0.46 -8.88
C ARG A 400 -10.83 -0.10 -10.27
N GLY A 401 -10.85 0.75 -11.29
CA GLY A 401 -10.44 0.35 -12.65
C GLY A 401 -11.46 -0.50 -13.41
N LEU A 402 -12.66 -0.70 -12.85
CA LEU A 402 -13.79 -1.35 -13.54
C LEU A 402 -14.57 -0.37 -14.41
N PHE A 403 -14.66 0.90 -14.01
CA PHE A 403 -15.40 1.93 -14.73
C PHE A 403 -14.64 2.51 -15.91
N VAL A 404 -15.26 2.52 -17.10
CA VAL A 404 -14.69 3.02 -18.35
C VAL A 404 -15.63 4.04 -19.00
N CYS A 405 -15.04 5.03 -19.66
CA CYS A 405 -15.74 5.93 -20.57
C CYS A 405 -15.73 5.32 -21.98
N PRO A 406 -16.89 4.94 -22.55
CA PRO A 406 -16.96 4.27 -23.86
C PRO A 406 -16.39 5.16 -24.97
N GLU A 407 -16.71 6.44 -24.97
CA GLU A 407 -16.23 7.45 -25.94
C GLU A 407 -14.70 7.56 -26.06
N HIS A 408 -13.96 7.31 -24.98
CA HIS A 408 -12.51 7.48 -24.96
C HIS A 408 -11.75 6.17 -24.74
N GLY A 409 -12.45 5.04 -24.54
CA GLY A 409 -11.85 3.75 -24.16
C GLY A 409 -11.01 3.79 -22.88
N ARG A 410 -11.15 4.83 -22.04
CA ARG A 410 -10.25 5.09 -20.90
C ARG A 410 -10.96 4.88 -19.57
N LYS A 411 -10.26 4.19 -18.65
CA LYS A 411 -10.70 4.00 -17.26
C LYS A 411 -10.89 5.35 -16.56
N LEU A 412 -11.94 5.46 -15.74
CA LEU A 412 -12.12 6.65 -14.91
C LEU A 412 -11.02 6.73 -13.84
N ALA A 413 -10.45 7.92 -13.69
CA ALA A 413 -9.47 8.23 -12.66
C ALA A 413 -10.14 8.77 -11.41
N VAL A 414 -9.56 8.45 -10.25
CA VAL A 414 -9.99 9.01 -8.97
C VAL A 414 -9.51 10.47 -8.88
N GLY A 415 -10.43 11.39 -8.55
CA GLY A 415 -10.15 12.82 -8.46
C GLY A 415 -11.09 13.57 -7.51
N GLY A 416 -11.07 14.89 -7.61
CA GLY A 416 -11.86 15.80 -6.76
C GLY A 416 -11.34 15.94 -5.33
N ALA A 417 -12.02 16.78 -4.54
CA ALA A 417 -11.68 16.99 -3.13
C ALA A 417 -11.72 15.66 -2.38
N LYS A 418 -10.64 15.35 -1.63
CA LYS A 418 -10.49 14.12 -0.83
C LYS A 418 -10.64 12.81 -1.63
N ALA A 419 -10.45 12.84 -2.95
CA ALA A 419 -10.53 11.65 -3.81
C ALA A 419 -11.87 10.91 -3.73
N CYS A 420 -12.98 11.64 -3.52
CA CYS A 420 -14.33 11.08 -3.35
C CYS A 420 -15.05 10.77 -4.67
N VAL A 421 -14.54 11.23 -5.80
CA VAL A 421 -15.18 11.06 -7.12
C VAL A 421 -14.27 10.39 -8.14
N MET A 422 -14.87 9.83 -9.17
CA MET A 422 -14.23 9.29 -10.36
C MET A 422 -14.66 10.08 -11.59
N LEU A 423 -13.73 10.33 -12.50
CA LEU A 423 -13.95 11.11 -13.72
C LEU A 423 -13.06 10.61 -14.86
N CYS A 424 -13.50 10.80 -16.10
CA CYS A 424 -12.67 10.49 -17.26
C CYS A 424 -11.60 11.58 -17.42
N PRO A 425 -10.29 11.23 -17.43
CA PRO A 425 -9.22 12.21 -17.64
C PRO A 425 -9.35 12.95 -18.98
N ASN A 426 -9.75 12.25 -20.04
CA ASN A 426 -9.83 12.82 -21.38
C ASN A 426 -11.03 13.78 -21.51
N CYS A 427 -12.21 13.40 -21.01
CA CYS A 427 -13.37 14.32 -20.96
C CYS A 427 -13.06 15.63 -20.23
N ARG A 428 -12.11 15.62 -19.29
CA ARG A 428 -11.74 16.80 -18.52
C ARG A 428 -10.90 17.80 -19.31
N PHE A 429 -10.16 17.33 -20.32
CA PHE A 429 -9.40 18.19 -21.24
C PHE A 429 -10.26 18.79 -22.35
N ILE A 430 -11.45 18.24 -22.58
CA ILE A 430 -12.45 18.78 -23.52
C ILE A 430 -13.16 19.99 -22.90
N GLU A 431 -13.58 20.91 -23.77
CA GLU A 431 -14.38 22.08 -23.40
C GLU A 431 -15.68 21.69 -22.68
N VAL A 432 -16.11 22.55 -21.74
CA VAL A 432 -17.19 22.23 -20.79
C VAL A 432 -18.50 21.87 -21.47
N HIS A 433 -18.79 22.42 -22.65
CA HIS A 433 -20.04 22.19 -23.36
C HIS A 433 -20.03 20.90 -24.19
N GLU A 434 -18.85 20.46 -24.65
CA GLU A 434 -18.69 19.26 -25.50
C GLU A 434 -18.35 17.99 -24.72
N ARG A 435 -18.10 18.08 -23.41
CA ARG A 435 -17.71 16.90 -22.62
C ARG A 435 -18.74 15.78 -22.74
N PRO A 436 -18.35 14.56 -23.17
CA PRO A 436 -19.26 13.44 -23.20
C PRO A 436 -19.69 13.02 -21.79
N LEU A 437 -18.73 12.91 -20.86
CA LEU A 437 -19.02 12.75 -19.43
C LEU A 437 -18.78 14.08 -18.71
N PHE A 438 -19.87 14.76 -18.35
CA PHE A 438 -19.81 16.02 -17.60
C PHE A 438 -20.16 15.86 -16.12
N THR A 439 -20.72 14.72 -15.73
CA THR A 439 -21.00 14.36 -14.34
C THR A 439 -19.84 13.56 -13.75
N HIS A 440 -19.48 13.83 -12.50
CA HIS A 440 -18.50 13.03 -11.76
C HIS A 440 -19.20 11.90 -11.02
N LEU A 441 -18.65 10.67 -11.09
CA LEU A 441 -19.17 9.51 -10.39
C LEU A 441 -18.77 9.56 -8.90
N ASN A 442 -19.73 9.57 -7.97
CA ASN A 442 -19.43 9.46 -6.55
C ASN A 442 -18.98 8.01 -6.23
N ARG A 443 -17.82 7.86 -5.59
CA ARG A 443 -17.23 6.53 -5.31
C ARG A 443 -18.02 5.68 -4.33
N GLU A 444 -18.58 6.31 -3.29
CA GLU A 444 -19.36 5.61 -2.25
C GLU A 444 -20.70 5.16 -2.83
N LEU A 445 -21.36 6.03 -3.60
CA LEU A 445 -22.58 5.68 -4.32
C LEU A 445 -22.33 4.56 -5.34
N ALA A 446 -21.25 4.66 -6.12
CA ALA A 446 -20.89 3.65 -7.09
C ALA A 446 -20.61 2.30 -6.45
N LEU A 447 -19.89 2.28 -5.32
CA LEU A 447 -19.66 1.07 -4.53
C LEU A 447 -20.97 0.44 -4.10
N LYS A 448 -21.81 1.23 -3.43
CA LYS A 448 -23.07 0.77 -2.86
C LYS A 448 -23.97 0.15 -3.93
N LEU A 449 -24.31 0.92 -4.96
CA LEU A 449 -25.27 0.47 -5.98
C LEU A 449 -24.71 -0.72 -6.79
N THR A 450 -23.42 -0.71 -7.15
CA THR A 450 -22.85 -1.83 -7.92
C THR A 450 -22.84 -3.12 -7.11
N CYS A 451 -22.44 -3.06 -5.84
CA CYS A 451 -22.46 -4.24 -4.98
C CYS A 451 -23.89 -4.72 -4.71
N GLU A 452 -24.84 -3.83 -4.42
CA GLU A 452 -26.25 -4.19 -4.24
C GLU A 452 -26.82 -4.91 -5.46
N HIS A 453 -26.63 -4.34 -6.66
CA HIS A 453 -27.10 -4.99 -7.90
C HIS A 453 -26.39 -6.32 -8.19
N LEU A 454 -25.08 -6.44 -7.92
CA LEU A 454 -24.37 -7.70 -8.08
C LEU A 454 -24.82 -8.76 -7.06
N THR A 455 -25.06 -8.36 -5.82
CA THR A 455 -25.64 -9.24 -4.79
C THR A 455 -27.03 -9.74 -5.21
N ASP A 456 -27.86 -8.87 -5.78
CA ASP A 456 -29.16 -9.28 -6.32
C ASP A 456 -29.03 -10.25 -7.50
N CYS A 457 -28.00 -10.11 -8.36
CA CYS A 457 -27.74 -11.03 -9.47
C CYS A 457 -27.27 -12.42 -9.02
N VAL A 458 -26.68 -12.53 -7.81
CA VAL A 458 -26.15 -13.79 -7.26
C VAL A 458 -27.13 -14.40 -6.24
N ARG A 459 -28.28 -13.76 -5.98
CA ARG A 459 -29.26 -14.26 -5.01
C ARG A 459 -29.85 -15.58 -5.51
N PRO A 460 -29.85 -16.65 -4.69
CA PRO A 460 -30.44 -17.93 -5.10
C PRO A 460 -31.97 -17.80 -5.17
N THR A 461 -32.52 -17.87 -6.37
CA THR A 461 -33.94 -18.15 -6.63
C THR A 461 -34.05 -19.52 -7.27
N ASP A 462 -35.17 -20.23 -7.06
CA ASP A 462 -35.33 -21.60 -7.57
C ASP A 462 -35.10 -21.69 -9.10
N ASP A 463 -35.76 -20.81 -9.86
CA ASP A 463 -35.62 -20.71 -11.32
C ASP A 463 -34.18 -20.45 -11.79
N PHE A 464 -33.43 -19.64 -11.03
CA PHE A 464 -32.05 -19.33 -11.36
C PHE A 464 -31.10 -20.48 -11.06
N VAL A 465 -31.32 -21.20 -9.96
CA VAL A 465 -30.56 -22.41 -9.64
C VAL A 465 -30.83 -23.51 -10.67
N ASP A 466 -32.08 -23.65 -11.11
CA ASP A 466 -32.46 -24.57 -12.19
C ASP A 466 -31.77 -24.21 -13.52
N THR A 467 -31.67 -22.91 -13.83
CA THR A 467 -30.90 -22.43 -15.00
C THR A 467 -29.43 -22.83 -14.92
N ILE A 468 -28.79 -22.69 -13.76
CA ILE A 468 -27.38 -23.08 -13.57
C ILE A 468 -27.20 -24.60 -13.70
N LEU A 469 -28.14 -25.39 -13.15
CA LEU A 469 -28.13 -26.85 -13.27
C LEU A 469 -28.28 -27.31 -14.73
N ASN A 470 -29.16 -26.69 -15.51
CA ASN A 470 -29.31 -27.01 -16.93
C ASN A 470 -28.02 -26.71 -17.72
N VAL A 471 -27.38 -25.55 -17.47
CA VAL A 471 -26.11 -25.21 -18.12
C VAL A 471 -25.00 -26.19 -17.74
N LEU A 472 -24.98 -26.65 -16.48
CA LEU A 472 -24.09 -27.71 -15.99
C LEU A 472 -24.32 -29.02 -16.76
N GLU A 473 -25.57 -29.47 -16.88
CA GLU A 473 -25.94 -30.70 -17.57
C GLU A 473 -25.59 -30.66 -19.07
N ASP A 474 -25.90 -29.56 -19.75
CA ASP A 474 -25.55 -29.34 -21.16
C ASP A 474 -24.02 -29.41 -21.37
N TYR A 475 -23.26 -28.78 -20.47
CA TYR A 475 -21.81 -28.72 -20.56
C TYR A 475 -21.13 -30.07 -20.26
N VAL A 476 -21.62 -30.80 -19.25
CA VAL A 476 -21.19 -32.18 -18.96
C VAL A 476 -21.52 -33.11 -20.14
N GLY A 477 -22.68 -32.92 -20.78
CA GLY A 477 -23.08 -33.63 -21.99
C GLY A 477 -22.12 -33.41 -23.17
N LEU A 478 -21.67 -32.17 -23.38
CA LEU A 478 -20.68 -31.79 -24.39
C LEU A 478 -19.29 -32.42 -24.13
N LEU A 479 -18.80 -32.38 -22.88
CA LEU A 479 -17.49 -32.95 -22.53
C LEU A 479 -17.46 -34.48 -22.67
N SER A 480 -18.52 -35.15 -22.22
CA SER A 480 -18.64 -36.62 -22.28
C SER A 480 -18.60 -37.19 -23.71
N GLN A 481 -18.94 -36.39 -24.72
CA GLN A 481 -18.96 -36.80 -26.13
C GLN A 481 -17.62 -36.60 -26.86
N THR A 482 -16.70 -35.78 -26.34
CA THR A 482 -15.54 -35.29 -27.11
C THR A 482 -14.20 -35.97 -26.74
N GLU A 483 -14.11 -36.63 -25.57
CA GLU A 483 -12.81 -36.94 -24.92
C GLU A 483 -12.26 -38.38 -25.02
N PRO A 484 -13.04 -39.47 -25.22
CA PRO A 484 -12.46 -40.83 -25.31
C PRO A 484 -11.48 -41.00 -26.47
N ALA A 485 -11.79 -40.39 -27.62
CA ALA A 485 -10.99 -40.51 -28.85
C ALA A 485 -9.64 -39.79 -28.75
N ILE A 486 -9.54 -38.71 -27.97
CA ILE A 486 -8.29 -37.94 -27.81
C ILE A 486 -7.32 -38.70 -26.93
N VAL A 487 -7.79 -39.25 -25.80
CA VAL A 487 -6.98 -40.09 -24.91
C VAL A 487 -6.48 -41.33 -25.66
N GLU A 488 -7.37 -42.02 -26.38
CA GLU A 488 -7.01 -43.19 -27.18
C GLU A 488 -5.99 -42.87 -28.29
N SER A 489 -6.13 -41.71 -28.95
CA SER A 489 -5.17 -41.24 -29.95
C SER A 489 -3.80 -40.91 -29.35
N LEU A 490 -3.74 -40.27 -28.18
CA LEU A 490 -2.49 -39.92 -27.50
C LEU A 490 -1.79 -41.19 -26.97
N GLN A 491 -2.56 -42.15 -26.43
CA GLN A 491 -2.06 -43.45 -25.98
C GLN A 491 -1.43 -44.22 -27.15
N SER A 492 -2.16 -44.31 -28.26
CA SER A 492 -1.67 -44.97 -29.49
C SER A 492 -0.37 -44.36 -30.01
N ARG A 493 -0.25 -43.02 -29.95
CA ARG A 493 0.97 -42.31 -30.34
C ARG A 493 2.12 -42.59 -29.37
N ALA A 494 1.86 -42.65 -28.06
CA ALA A 494 2.88 -42.98 -27.05
C ALA A 494 3.44 -44.40 -27.26
N ASP A 495 2.57 -45.37 -27.57
CA ASP A 495 2.95 -46.76 -27.82
C ASP A 495 3.76 -46.92 -29.12
N ALA A 496 3.40 -46.17 -30.17
CA ALA A 496 4.16 -46.12 -31.42
C ALA A 496 5.57 -45.55 -31.22
N LEU A 497 5.69 -44.47 -30.44
CA LEU A 497 7.00 -43.88 -30.08
C LEU A 497 7.83 -44.84 -29.23
N ALA A 498 7.21 -45.53 -28.25
CA ALA A 498 7.90 -46.52 -27.41
C ALA A 498 8.47 -47.66 -28.25
N SER A 499 7.68 -48.20 -29.19
CA SER A 499 8.10 -49.26 -30.10
C SER A 499 9.26 -48.80 -31.00
N THR A 500 9.21 -47.56 -31.49
CA THR A 500 10.26 -46.96 -32.33
C THR A 500 11.56 -46.76 -31.55
N ILE A 501 11.48 -46.34 -30.28
CA ILE A 501 12.63 -46.20 -29.38
C ILE A 501 13.26 -47.56 -29.09
N GLU A 502 12.45 -48.59 -28.78
CA GLU A 502 12.91 -49.96 -28.53
C GLU A 502 13.66 -50.51 -29.76
N PHE A 503 13.11 -50.30 -30.96
CA PHE A 503 13.72 -50.74 -32.22
C PHE A 503 15.09 -50.10 -32.47
N ASN A 504 15.20 -48.77 -32.34
CA ASN A 504 16.46 -48.05 -32.54
C ASN A 504 17.48 -48.34 -31.43
N ARG A 505 17.03 -48.65 -30.22
CA ARG A 505 17.93 -49.08 -29.12
C ARG A 505 18.55 -50.45 -29.38
N ARG A 506 17.80 -51.38 -29.96
CA ARG A 506 18.29 -52.73 -30.32
C ARG A 506 19.17 -52.71 -31.57
N ASN A 507 19.01 -51.70 -32.43
CA ASN A 507 19.75 -51.56 -33.68
C ASN A 507 20.52 -50.23 -33.75
N PRO A 508 21.58 -50.02 -32.94
CA PRO A 508 22.31 -48.75 -32.91
C PRO A 508 23.13 -48.46 -34.18
N GLY A 509 23.34 -49.44 -35.05
CA GLY A 509 24.20 -49.34 -36.24
C GLY A 509 25.60 -49.90 -36.01
N VAL A 510 26.32 -50.19 -37.11
CA VAL A 510 27.60 -50.91 -37.07
C VAL A 510 28.78 -49.93 -37.06
N SER A 511 28.61 -48.76 -37.67
CA SER A 511 29.63 -47.71 -37.70
C SER A 511 29.49 -46.70 -36.55
N GLU A 512 30.60 -46.08 -36.15
CA GLU A 512 30.61 -45.05 -35.10
C GLU A 512 29.78 -43.80 -35.48
N GLN A 513 29.66 -43.51 -36.79
CA GLN A 513 28.80 -42.43 -37.29
C GLN A 513 27.32 -42.78 -37.23
N GLU A 514 26.93 -44.02 -37.52
CA GLU A 514 25.55 -44.49 -37.38
C GLU A 514 25.14 -44.53 -35.90
N GLN A 515 26.02 -45.01 -35.01
CA GLN A 515 25.76 -45.04 -33.58
C GLN A 515 25.49 -43.65 -33.01
N ARG A 516 26.28 -42.63 -33.41
CA ARG A 516 26.03 -41.24 -33.00
C ARG A 516 24.72 -40.67 -33.53
N LYS A 517 24.34 -41.00 -34.78
CA LYS A 517 23.05 -40.59 -35.35
C LYS A 517 21.87 -41.24 -34.63
N THR A 518 21.98 -42.53 -34.32
CA THR A 518 20.96 -43.27 -33.58
C THR A 518 20.81 -42.74 -32.15
N GLU A 519 21.92 -42.39 -31.49
CA GLU A 519 21.91 -41.80 -30.15
C GLU A 519 21.26 -40.40 -30.15
N GLN A 520 21.47 -39.60 -31.19
CA GLN A 520 20.80 -38.33 -31.39
C GLN A 520 19.29 -38.50 -31.65
N LEU A 521 18.91 -39.44 -32.52
CA LEU A 521 17.51 -39.76 -32.81
C LEU A 521 16.76 -40.29 -31.58
N LEU A 522 17.40 -41.16 -30.79
CA LEU A 522 16.82 -41.66 -29.53
C LEU A 522 16.57 -40.55 -28.51
N LYS A 523 17.40 -39.50 -28.52
CA LYS A 523 17.21 -38.33 -27.65
C LYS A 523 16.00 -37.50 -28.09
N GLU A 524 15.83 -37.30 -29.39
CA GLU A 524 14.68 -36.59 -29.98
C GLU A 524 13.38 -37.35 -29.71
N LEU A 525 13.34 -38.66 -30.00
CA LEU A 525 12.18 -39.51 -29.77
C LEU A 525 11.78 -39.58 -28.28
N ARG A 526 12.75 -39.61 -27.35
CA ARG A 526 12.47 -39.54 -25.90
C ARG A 526 11.89 -38.20 -25.47
N SER A 527 12.32 -37.10 -26.10
CA SER A 527 11.75 -35.78 -25.84
C SER A 527 10.29 -35.73 -26.29
N GLU A 528 10.01 -36.21 -27.51
CA GLU A 528 8.66 -36.28 -28.05
C GLU A 528 7.76 -37.20 -27.23
N GLN A 529 8.27 -38.35 -26.80
CA GLN A 529 7.56 -39.27 -25.91
C GLN A 529 7.20 -38.61 -24.57
N ASN A 530 8.12 -37.83 -23.97
CA ASN A 530 7.84 -37.12 -22.74
C ASN A 530 6.79 -36.01 -22.92
N GLU A 531 6.79 -35.32 -24.07
CA GLU A 531 5.74 -34.34 -24.41
C GLU A 531 4.37 -35.00 -24.56
N VAL A 532 4.30 -36.14 -25.25
CA VAL A 532 3.05 -36.90 -25.40
C VAL A 532 2.57 -37.43 -24.07
N PHE A 533 3.45 -37.96 -23.20
CA PHE A 533 3.06 -38.38 -21.85
C PHE A 533 2.62 -37.21 -20.95
N ALA A 534 3.21 -36.03 -21.11
CA ALA A 534 2.77 -34.84 -20.39
C ALA A 534 1.37 -34.40 -20.83
N GLN A 535 1.10 -34.42 -22.14
CA GLN A 535 -0.24 -34.17 -22.69
C GLN A 535 -1.24 -35.22 -22.20
N LEU A 536 -0.88 -36.50 -22.27
CA LEU A 536 -1.70 -37.63 -21.85
C LEU A 536 -2.06 -37.52 -20.36
N ARG A 537 -1.07 -37.27 -19.48
CA ARG A 537 -1.32 -37.05 -18.05
C ARG A 537 -2.13 -35.79 -17.77
N SER A 538 -1.94 -34.71 -18.55
CA SER A 538 -2.74 -33.50 -18.41
C SER A 538 -4.20 -33.75 -18.79
N THR A 539 -4.43 -34.51 -19.86
CA THR A 539 -5.77 -34.88 -20.32
C THR A 539 -6.42 -35.91 -19.40
N GLU A 540 -5.69 -36.93 -18.95
CA GLU A 540 -6.13 -37.90 -17.94
C GLU A 540 -6.41 -37.24 -16.60
N SER A 541 -5.61 -36.25 -16.18
CA SER A 541 -5.87 -35.49 -14.95
C SER A 541 -7.10 -34.60 -15.10
N ALA A 542 -7.36 -34.04 -16.29
CA ALA A 542 -8.61 -33.34 -16.58
C ALA A 542 -9.80 -34.32 -16.55
N LEU A 543 -9.61 -35.57 -16.98
CA LEU A 543 -10.60 -36.66 -16.95
C LEU A 543 -10.84 -37.22 -15.53
N ALA A 544 -9.79 -37.30 -14.72
CA ALA A 544 -9.79 -37.86 -13.38
C ALA A 544 -10.35 -36.87 -12.33
N VAL A 545 -10.39 -35.57 -12.67
CA VAL A 545 -11.34 -34.66 -12.04
C VAL A 545 -12.72 -35.13 -12.47
N SER A 546 -13.28 -36.09 -11.71
CA SER A 546 -14.71 -36.34 -11.70
C SER A 546 -15.38 -34.97 -11.67
N LEU A 547 -16.11 -34.63 -12.74
CA LEU A 547 -17.13 -33.60 -12.71
C LEU A 547 -18.16 -34.10 -11.69
N GLN A 548 -17.86 -33.94 -10.40
CA GLN A 548 -18.85 -34.05 -9.34
C GLN A 548 -19.81 -32.91 -9.61
N THR A 549 -20.88 -33.22 -10.33
CA THR A 549 -21.96 -32.29 -10.60
C THR A 549 -22.43 -31.76 -9.25
N PRO A 550 -22.23 -30.48 -8.96
CA PRO A 550 -22.55 -29.93 -7.66
C PRO A 550 -24.05 -30.08 -7.44
N SER A 551 -24.43 -30.59 -6.26
CA SER A 551 -25.83 -30.70 -5.87
C SER A 551 -26.50 -29.33 -5.81
N ARG A 552 -27.83 -29.30 -5.96
CA ARG A 552 -28.65 -28.09 -5.80
C ARG A 552 -28.31 -27.34 -4.50
N GLU A 553 -28.12 -28.09 -3.41
CA GLU A 553 -27.79 -27.55 -2.08
C GLU A 553 -26.41 -26.88 -2.07
N GLN A 554 -25.41 -27.47 -2.74
CA GLN A 554 -24.07 -26.88 -2.87
C GLN A 554 -24.09 -25.58 -3.68
N ILE A 555 -24.87 -25.53 -4.77
CA ILE A 555 -25.03 -24.30 -5.57
C ILE A 555 -25.67 -23.19 -4.74
N ILE A 556 -26.75 -23.50 -4.02
CA ILE A 556 -27.44 -22.53 -3.14
C ILE A 556 -26.49 -22.02 -2.05
N ALA A 557 -25.74 -22.91 -1.40
CA ALA A 557 -24.76 -22.53 -0.38
C ALA A 557 -23.67 -21.60 -0.93
N PHE A 558 -23.15 -21.91 -2.13
CA PHE A 558 -22.13 -21.12 -2.80
C PHE A 558 -22.63 -19.72 -3.21
N LEU A 559 -23.81 -19.63 -3.80
CA LEU A 559 -24.46 -18.36 -4.15
C LEU A 559 -24.71 -17.50 -2.91
N THR A 560 -25.20 -18.11 -1.84
CA THR A 560 -25.44 -17.43 -0.55
C THR A 560 -24.15 -16.84 0.03
N ALA A 561 -23.08 -17.64 0.07
CA ALA A 561 -21.79 -17.17 0.58
C ALA A 561 -21.17 -16.07 -0.29
N THR A 562 -21.28 -16.18 -1.61
CA THR A 562 -20.83 -15.14 -2.54
C THR A 562 -21.58 -13.83 -2.30
N SER A 563 -22.90 -13.89 -2.11
CA SER A 563 -23.73 -12.74 -1.72
C SER A 563 -23.26 -12.11 -0.40
N ASP A 564 -22.95 -12.93 0.60
CA ASP A 564 -22.42 -12.47 1.89
C ASP A 564 -21.06 -11.78 1.75
N LEU A 565 -20.16 -12.30 0.91
CA LEU A 565 -18.86 -11.66 0.66
C LEU A 565 -18.97 -10.33 -0.05
N LEU A 566 -19.80 -10.25 -1.08
CA LEU A 566 -20.04 -8.99 -1.77
C LEU A 566 -20.52 -7.94 -0.75
N SER A 567 -21.43 -8.33 0.14
CA SER A 567 -21.95 -7.48 1.21
C SER A 567 -20.88 -7.10 2.27
N GLN A 568 -20.09 -8.07 2.75
CA GLN A 568 -19.02 -7.84 3.73
C GLN A 568 -17.89 -6.98 3.16
N SER A 569 -17.53 -7.20 1.89
CA SER A 569 -16.46 -6.47 1.20
C SER A 569 -16.72 -4.97 1.03
N MET A 570 -17.99 -4.54 1.13
CA MET A 570 -18.37 -3.12 1.09
C MET A 570 -17.92 -2.35 2.32
N THR A 571 -17.89 -3.00 3.49
CA THR A 571 -17.69 -2.34 4.80
C THR A 571 -16.42 -2.79 5.52
N SER A 572 -15.88 -3.96 5.17
CA SER A 572 -14.68 -4.52 5.80
C SER A 572 -13.42 -3.68 5.52
N THR A 573 -12.56 -3.58 6.54
CA THR A 573 -11.21 -3.02 6.43
C THR A 573 -10.14 -4.09 6.19
N ASP A 574 -10.51 -5.37 6.25
CA ASP A 574 -9.60 -6.48 5.99
C ASP A 574 -9.22 -6.53 4.51
N GLU A 575 -7.92 -6.49 4.22
CA GLU A 575 -7.41 -6.52 2.85
C GLU A 575 -7.76 -7.83 2.14
N ILE A 576 -7.90 -8.95 2.87
CA ILE A 576 -8.23 -10.27 2.31
C ILE A 576 -9.68 -10.27 1.81
N VAL A 577 -10.63 -9.90 2.69
CA VAL A 577 -12.06 -9.84 2.37
C VAL A 577 -12.33 -8.91 1.17
N VAL A 578 -11.67 -7.73 1.16
CA VAL A 578 -11.81 -6.77 0.05
C VAL A 578 -11.22 -7.31 -1.26
N ARG A 579 -10.14 -8.08 -1.21
CA ARG A 579 -9.55 -8.68 -2.42
C ARG A 579 -10.40 -9.83 -2.94
N ASN A 580 -10.91 -10.70 -2.06
CA ASN A 580 -11.77 -11.81 -2.45
C ASN A 580 -13.07 -11.30 -3.06
N GLY A 581 -13.71 -10.31 -2.44
CA GLY A 581 -14.87 -9.63 -3.03
C GLY A 581 -14.54 -9.01 -4.39
N ARG A 582 -13.34 -8.45 -4.56
CA ARG A 582 -12.91 -7.92 -5.87
C ARG A 582 -12.77 -9.03 -6.92
N ARG A 583 -12.15 -10.16 -6.58
CA ARG A 583 -11.99 -11.30 -7.50
C ARG A 583 -13.34 -11.83 -7.96
N ALA A 584 -14.29 -11.98 -7.03
CA ALA A 584 -15.66 -12.38 -7.35
C ALA A 584 -16.28 -11.39 -8.35
N ILE A 585 -16.18 -10.07 -8.11
CA ILE A 585 -16.70 -9.05 -9.03
C ILE A 585 -16.01 -9.11 -10.40
N GLU A 586 -14.69 -9.25 -10.46
CA GLU A 586 -13.94 -9.35 -11.72
C GLU A 586 -14.28 -10.63 -12.51
N SER A 587 -14.74 -11.68 -11.84
CA SER A 587 -15.13 -12.95 -12.48
C SER A 587 -16.60 -12.94 -12.90
N ILE A 588 -17.49 -12.32 -12.12
CA ILE A 588 -18.92 -12.18 -12.44
C ILE A 588 -19.15 -11.17 -13.56
N VAL A 589 -18.44 -10.03 -13.54
CA VAL A 589 -18.61 -8.95 -14.52
C VAL A 589 -17.81 -9.23 -15.77
N LYS A 590 -18.49 -9.46 -16.90
CA LYS A 590 -17.84 -9.61 -18.20
C LYS A 590 -17.35 -8.25 -18.69
N GLY A 591 -16.03 -8.08 -18.78
CA GLY A 591 -15.39 -6.88 -19.31
C GLY A 591 -15.24 -5.73 -18.30
N LYS A 592 -15.86 -4.58 -18.60
CA LYS A 592 -15.77 -3.33 -17.83
C LYS A 592 -17.15 -2.68 -17.74
N ILE A 593 -17.34 -1.84 -16.73
CA ILE A 593 -18.59 -1.10 -16.54
C ILE A 593 -18.51 0.17 -17.39
N GLU A 594 -19.26 0.21 -18.48
CA GLU A 594 -19.32 1.36 -19.37
C GLU A 594 -20.27 2.41 -18.80
N LEU A 595 -19.79 3.66 -18.71
CA LEU A 595 -20.56 4.76 -18.14
C LEU A 595 -21.07 5.69 -19.23
N TYR A 596 -22.39 5.83 -19.30
CA TYR A 596 -23.11 6.72 -20.19
C TYR A 596 -23.66 7.93 -19.43
N GLN A 597 -23.58 9.11 -20.04
CA GLN A 597 -24.08 10.34 -19.43
C GLN A 597 -25.59 10.46 -19.65
N MET A 598 -26.32 10.68 -18.55
CA MET A 598 -27.78 10.84 -18.55
C MET A 598 -28.19 12.15 -17.87
N GLY A 599 -29.41 12.60 -18.17
CA GLY A 599 -29.99 13.83 -17.62
C GLY A 599 -29.44 15.12 -18.23
N GLU A 600 -29.94 16.26 -17.73
CA GLU A 600 -29.60 17.58 -18.25
C GLU A 600 -28.23 18.07 -17.75
N ARG A 601 -27.54 18.87 -18.57
CA ARG A 601 -26.30 19.58 -18.20
C ARG A 601 -26.58 20.78 -17.30
N ALA A 602 -27.19 20.51 -16.15
CA ALA A 602 -27.56 21.47 -15.12
C ALA A 602 -27.21 20.92 -13.73
N LYS A 603 -27.07 21.83 -12.76
CA LYS A 603 -26.64 21.48 -11.40
C LYS A 603 -27.58 20.43 -10.79
N SER A 604 -27.01 19.28 -10.41
CA SER A 604 -27.72 18.15 -9.80
C SER A 604 -28.80 17.49 -10.67
N LYS A 605 -28.84 17.76 -11.99
CA LYS A 605 -29.79 17.15 -12.92
C LYS A 605 -29.18 16.04 -13.80
N GLY A 606 -27.86 15.98 -13.91
CA GLY A 606 -27.15 14.90 -14.61
C GLY A 606 -26.75 13.75 -13.69
N TRP A 607 -26.72 12.53 -14.22
CA TRP A 607 -26.17 11.33 -13.57
C TRP A 607 -25.43 10.45 -14.59
N LEU A 608 -24.74 9.42 -14.10
CA LEU A 608 -24.09 8.43 -14.95
C LEU A 608 -24.85 7.12 -14.85
N GLN A 609 -25.07 6.45 -15.98
CA GLN A 609 -25.66 5.12 -16.06
C GLN A 609 -24.55 4.13 -16.41
N GLY A 610 -24.34 3.12 -15.57
CA GLY A 610 -23.46 2.00 -15.84
C GLY A 610 -24.19 0.90 -16.61
N ARG A 611 -23.55 0.35 -17.63
CA ARG A 611 -24.03 -0.82 -18.36
C ARG A 611 -22.90 -1.85 -18.46
N PHE A 612 -23.21 -3.11 -18.20
CA PHE A 612 -22.27 -4.22 -18.28
C PHE A 612 -23.01 -5.55 -18.32
N LEU A 613 -22.33 -6.59 -18.79
CA LEU A 613 -22.84 -7.96 -18.79
C LEU A 613 -22.33 -8.70 -17.55
N VAL A 614 -23.18 -9.57 -16.99
CA VAL A 614 -22.79 -10.52 -15.93
C VAL A 614 -22.99 -11.95 -16.41
N ASP A 615 -22.07 -12.82 -16.02
CA ASP A 615 -22.10 -14.25 -16.31
C ASP A 615 -21.89 -15.05 -15.01
N VAL A 616 -22.96 -15.10 -14.21
CA VAL A 616 -22.97 -15.82 -12.94
C VAL A 616 -22.90 -17.34 -13.14
N PRO A 617 -23.58 -17.96 -14.14
CA PRO A 617 -23.43 -19.39 -14.39
C PRO A 617 -21.98 -19.79 -14.69
N ALA A 618 -21.28 -19.07 -15.59
CA ALA A 618 -19.88 -19.37 -15.87
C ALA A 618 -18.98 -19.18 -14.62
N TYR A 619 -19.25 -18.17 -13.80
CA TYR A 619 -18.55 -17.97 -12.53
C TYR A 619 -18.76 -19.16 -11.56
N VAL A 620 -20.00 -19.57 -11.34
CA VAL A 620 -20.34 -20.71 -10.44
C VAL A 620 -19.70 -22.00 -10.96
N LEU A 621 -19.80 -22.25 -12.26
CA LEU A 621 -19.20 -23.40 -12.93
C LEU A 621 -17.68 -23.44 -12.74
N GLN A 622 -17.00 -22.33 -13.03
CA GLN A 622 -15.55 -22.24 -12.87
C GLN A 622 -15.12 -22.47 -11.42
N GLN A 623 -15.87 -21.94 -10.45
CA GLN A 623 -15.50 -22.03 -9.03
C GLN A 623 -15.84 -23.40 -8.42
N LEU A 624 -16.95 -24.03 -8.82
CA LEU A 624 -17.35 -25.33 -8.27
C LEU A 624 -16.79 -26.52 -9.02
N THR A 625 -16.43 -26.39 -10.30
CA THR A 625 -15.92 -27.53 -11.09
C THR A 625 -14.46 -27.36 -11.54
N GLY A 626 -13.92 -26.13 -11.47
CA GLY A 626 -12.61 -25.81 -12.01
C GLY A 626 -12.56 -25.66 -13.53
N VAL A 627 -13.66 -25.94 -14.23
CA VAL A 627 -13.69 -25.87 -15.68
C VAL A 627 -13.99 -24.45 -16.17
N ARG A 628 -13.18 -23.95 -17.09
CA ARG A 628 -13.39 -22.65 -17.73
C ARG A 628 -14.29 -22.79 -18.94
N ILE A 629 -15.48 -22.20 -18.85
CA ILE A 629 -16.38 -22.08 -19.97
C ILE A 629 -16.09 -20.76 -20.67
N SER A 630 -15.85 -20.81 -21.98
CA SER A 630 -15.52 -19.61 -22.77
C SER A 630 -16.67 -18.61 -22.77
N GLU A 631 -17.92 -19.08 -22.90
CA GLU A 631 -19.15 -18.27 -22.83
C GLU A 631 -20.32 -19.15 -22.39
N SER A 632 -21.10 -18.73 -21.39
CA SER A 632 -22.45 -19.30 -21.21
C SER A 632 -23.43 -18.60 -22.16
N SER A 633 -24.47 -19.31 -22.60
CA SER A 633 -25.56 -18.73 -23.42
C SER A 633 -26.44 -17.73 -22.65
N THR A 634 -26.23 -17.62 -21.33
CA THR A 634 -27.09 -16.92 -20.36
C THR A 634 -26.40 -15.71 -19.73
N THR A 635 -25.90 -14.78 -20.54
CA THR A 635 -25.39 -13.49 -20.03
C THR A 635 -26.53 -12.50 -19.78
N ASN A 636 -26.54 -11.85 -18.62
CA ASN A 636 -27.54 -10.84 -18.27
C ASN A 636 -26.97 -9.42 -18.37
N GLU A 637 -27.68 -8.51 -19.02
CA GLU A 637 -27.32 -7.08 -19.03
C GLU A 637 -27.79 -6.40 -17.74
N VAL A 638 -26.85 -5.80 -17.03
CA VAL A 638 -27.12 -5.02 -15.82
C VAL A 638 -26.98 -3.53 -16.13
N VAL A 639 -28.07 -2.80 -15.91
CA VAL A 639 -28.13 -1.34 -16.08
C VAL A 639 -28.31 -0.69 -14.71
N ILE A 640 -27.34 0.14 -14.31
CA ILE A 640 -27.33 0.83 -13.01
C ILE A 640 -27.35 2.34 -13.23
N ASP A 641 -28.41 3.01 -12.82
CA ASP A 641 -28.42 4.46 -12.71
C ASP A 641 -27.69 4.90 -11.42
N TYR A 642 -26.47 5.44 -11.54
CA TYR A 642 -25.74 6.06 -10.43
C TYR A 642 -26.29 7.45 -10.09
N LYS A 643 -27.61 7.53 -9.98
CA LYS A 643 -28.35 8.67 -9.50
C LYS A 643 -28.48 8.54 -8.00
N LYS A 644 -28.24 9.62 -7.28
CA LYS A 644 -28.63 9.70 -5.87
C LYS A 644 -30.16 9.73 -5.81
N SER A 645 -30.81 8.58 -5.79
CA SER A 645 -32.27 8.45 -5.79
C SER A 645 -32.78 7.91 -4.44
N LYS A 646 -34.00 8.30 -4.10
CA LYS A 646 -34.88 7.83 -2.99
C LYS A 646 -34.50 8.02 -1.52
N LEU A 647 -33.26 8.28 -1.09
CA LEU A 647 -33.05 8.54 0.35
C LEU A 647 -33.81 9.78 0.82
N ILE A 648 -33.85 10.85 0.02
CA ILE A 648 -34.64 12.05 0.34
C ILE A 648 -36.14 11.75 0.31
N ASN A 649 -36.63 10.92 -0.62
CA ASN A 649 -38.06 10.59 -0.70
C ASN A 649 -38.47 9.75 0.53
N GLU A 650 -37.76 8.68 0.85
CA GLU A 650 -38.01 7.82 2.03
C GLU A 650 -37.80 8.56 3.35
N GLN A 651 -36.75 9.38 3.45
CA GLN A 651 -36.54 10.26 4.60
C GLN A 651 -37.62 11.34 4.67
N SER A 652 -38.16 11.80 3.54
CA SER A 652 -39.25 12.77 3.53
C SER A 652 -40.57 12.17 4.00
N GLU A 653 -40.88 10.92 3.63
CA GLU A 653 -42.03 10.18 4.15
C GLU A 653 -41.90 9.95 5.66
N THR A 654 -40.71 9.52 6.11
CA THR A 654 -40.42 9.27 7.53
C THR A 654 -40.47 10.57 8.34
N ALA A 655 -39.84 11.64 7.84
CA ALA A 655 -39.88 12.96 8.46
C ALA A 655 -41.32 13.50 8.51
N LYS A 656 -42.11 13.28 7.46
CA LYS A 656 -43.51 13.71 7.39
C LYS A 656 -44.39 12.96 8.38
N ARG A 657 -44.23 11.64 8.52
CA ARG A 657 -44.93 10.84 9.54
C ARG A 657 -44.67 11.37 10.95
N LEU A 658 -43.40 11.55 11.33
CA LEU A 658 -43.04 12.11 12.64
C LEU A 658 -43.52 13.56 12.82
N TRP A 659 -43.63 14.32 11.72
CA TRP A 659 -44.20 15.65 11.71
C TRP A 659 -45.73 15.63 11.87
N ASP A 660 -46.43 14.62 11.36
CA ASP A 660 -47.87 14.43 11.60
C ASP A 660 -48.14 13.94 13.03
N ASP A 661 -47.25 13.11 13.59
CA ASP A 661 -47.28 12.65 15.00
C ASP A 661 -47.01 13.77 16.03
N GLY A 662 -46.86 15.01 15.56
CA GLY A 662 -46.77 16.19 16.43
C GLY A 662 -45.37 16.51 16.94
N LEU A 663 -44.31 15.84 16.47
CA LEU A 663 -42.94 16.13 16.91
C LEU A 663 -42.43 17.47 16.36
N LEU A 664 -41.49 18.08 17.08
CA LEU A 664 -40.76 19.27 16.61
C LEU A 664 -39.63 18.86 15.66
N HIS A 665 -39.28 19.73 14.70
CA HIS A 665 -38.18 19.46 13.75
C HIS A 665 -36.86 19.09 14.43
N VAL A 666 -36.60 19.59 15.64
CA VAL A 666 -35.40 19.25 16.44
C VAL A 666 -35.44 17.81 16.96
N GLU A 667 -36.62 17.30 17.33
CA GLU A 667 -36.81 15.92 17.79
C GLU A 667 -36.72 14.95 16.62
N ILE A 668 -37.37 15.29 15.50
CA ILE A 668 -37.28 14.53 14.25
C ILE A 668 -35.81 14.45 13.81
N ALA A 669 -35.08 15.56 13.87
CA ALA A 669 -33.65 15.61 13.55
C ALA A 669 -32.82 14.69 14.46
N LYS A 670 -33.09 14.69 15.76
CA LYS A 670 -32.42 13.81 16.72
C LYS A 670 -32.72 12.33 16.46
N GLN A 671 -33.98 11.98 16.17
CA GLN A 671 -34.39 10.60 15.87
C GLN A 671 -33.82 10.11 14.52
N MET A 672 -33.76 10.97 13.51
CA MET A 672 -33.24 10.64 12.19
C MET A 672 -31.70 10.81 12.08
N GLY A 673 -31.02 11.18 13.15
CA GLY A 673 -29.56 11.41 13.15
C GLY A 673 -29.10 12.51 12.19
N CYS A 674 -29.92 13.52 11.94
CA CYS A 674 -29.64 14.61 10.99
C CYS A 674 -29.78 16.00 11.63
N ILE A 675 -29.46 17.06 10.88
CA ILE A 675 -29.58 18.44 11.36
C ILE A 675 -31.01 18.99 11.19
N PRO A 676 -31.54 19.85 12.08
CA PRO A 676 -32.91 20.38 11.99
C PRO A 676 -33.26 21.07 10.67
N SER A 677 -32.30 21.77 10.06
CA SER A 677 -32.48 22.42 8.75
C SER A 677 -32.63 21.43 7.59
N TYR A 678 -32.11 20.20 7.73
CA TYR A 678 -32.30 19.13 6.76
C TYR A 678 -33.73 18.57 6.84
N VAL A 679 -34.28 18.42 8.05
CA VAL A 679 -35.70 18.05 8.24
C VAL A 679 -36.63 19.06 7.60
N THR A 680 -36.37 20.37 7.72
CA THR A 680 -37.17 21.39 7.02
C THR A 680 -37.19 21.16 5.50
N LYS A 681 -36.03 20.81 4.91
CA LYS A 681 -35.92 20.51 3.47
C LYS A 681 -36.64 19.22 3.08
N LEU A 682 -36.61 18.20 3.94
CA LEU A 682 -37.34 16.94 3.71
C LEU A 682 -38.85 17.18 3.67
N ILE A 683 -39.39 17.95 4.63
CA ILE A 683 -40.82 18.29 4.66
C ILE A 683 -41.20 19.16 3.45
N GLN A 684 -40.36 20.13 3.08
CA GLN A 684 -40.57 20.94 1.88
C GLN A 684 -40.64 20.07 0.62
N HIS A 685 -39.65 19.19 0.45
CA HIS A 685 -39.56 18.27 -0.67
C HIS A 685 -40.79 17.35 -0.77
N TRP A 686 -41.31 16.86 0.36
CA TRP A 686 -42.52 16.03 0.40
C TRP A 686 -43.77 16.76 -0.14
N HIS A 687 -43.93 18.03 0.23
CA HIS A 687 -45.04 18.89 -0.22
C HIS A 687 -44.90 19.29 -1.70
N ASP A 688 -43.70 19.68 -2.11
CA ASP A 688 -43.40 20.09 -3.49
C ASP A 688 -43.61 18.93 -4.48
N GLN A 689 -43.16 17.72 -4.12
CA GLN A 689 -43.35 16.51 -4.93
C GLN A 689 -44.84 16.20 -5.19
N ARG A 690 -45.74 16.65 -4.31
CA ARG A 690 -47.18 16.38 -4.36
C ARG A 690 -48.01 17.61 -4.77
N GLY A 691 -47.37 18.73 -5.11
CA GLY A 691 -48.05 19.97 -5.48
C GLY A 691 -48.87 20.61 -4.35
N LEU A 692 -48.57 20.31 -3.09
CA LEU A 692 -49.34 20.79 -1.93
C LEU A 692 -48.70 22.06 -1.33
N PRO A 693 -49.48 23.07 -0.92
CA PRO A 693 -48.94 24.25 -0.25
C PRO A 693 -48.42 23.89 1.15
N GLN A 694 -47.23 24.41 1.51
CA GLN A 694 -46.64 24.14 2.82
C GLN A 694 -47.36 24.93 3.94
N PRO A 695 -47.79 24.27 5.04
CA PRO A 695 -48.40 24.95 6.17
C PRO A 695 -47.38 25.78 6.95
N ASN A 696 -47.79 26.98 7.39
CA ASN A 696 -46.91 27.88 8.14
C ASN A 696 -46.46 27.26 9.48
N ASN A 697 -45.16 26.98 9.59
CA ASN A 697 -44.55 26.36 10.78
C ASN A 697 -44.85 27.12 12.10
N LYS A 698 -45.03 28.45 12.05
CA LYS A 698 -45.42 29.24 13.24
C LYS A 698 -46.86 28.95 13.68
N LYS A 699 -47.78 28.70 12.73
CA LYS A 699 -49.17 28.33 13.01
C LYS A 699 -49.25 26.91 13.57
N ARG A 700 -48.56 25.94 12.94
CA ARG A 700 -48.50 24.55 13.45
C ARG A 700 -47.95 24.48 14.87
N ARG A 701 -46.86 25.18 15.16
CA ARG A 701 -46.23 25.16 16.49
C ARG A 701 -47.16 25.67 17.61
N LYS A 702 -48.17 26.49 17.29
CA LYS A 702 -49.18 26.95 18.27
C LYS A 702 -50.20 25.85 18.62
N LEU A 703 -50.39 24.85 17.76
CA LEU A 703 -51.35 23.76 17.93
C LEU A 703 -50.75 22.57 18.71
N LEU A 704 -49.42 22.45 18.74
CA LEU A 704 -48.74 21.38 19.47
C LEU A 704 -48.88 21.56 20.98
N ILE A 705 -49.13 20.46 21.70
CA ILE A 705 -49.21 20.44 23.17
C ILE A 705 -47.82 20.73 23.78
N ASN A 706 -46.76 20.20 23.16
CA ASN A 706 -45.36 20.37 23.60
C ASN A 706 -44.65 21.50 22.81
N LYS A 707 -44.99 22.76 23.12
CA LYS A 707 -44.47 23.94 22.37
C LYS A 707 -42.99 24.26 22.66
N GLN A 708 -42.47 23.80 23.80
CA GLN A 708 -41.16 24.15 24.35
C GLN A 708 -40.56 22.95 25.09
N GLN A 709 -39.31 22.59 24.77
CA GLN A 709 -38.59 21.46 25.40
C GLN A 709 -38.12 21.75 26.83
N ARG A 710 -37.98 23.02 27.19
CA ARG A 710 -37.57 23.47 28.51
C ARG A 710 -38.60 24.43 29.04
N THR A 711 -38.92 24.33 30.33
CA THR A 711 -39.72 25.31 31.04
C THR A 711 -39.11 26.69 30.78
N PRO A 712 -39.87 27.65 30.21
CA PRO A 712 -39.30 28.93 29.85
C PRO A 712 -38.78 29.66 31.09
N ILE A 713 -37.67 30.39 30.93
CA ILE A 713 -36.88 30.98 32.03
C ILE A 713 -37.76 31.78 32.99
N TYR A 714 -38.70 32.58 32.48
CA TYR A 714 -39.60 33.40 33.31
C TYR A 714 -40.47 32.58 34.29
N LYS A 715 -40.81 31.32 33.96
CA LYS A 715 -41.53 30.43 34.89
C LYS A 715 -40.61 29.83 35.94
N GLN A 716 -39.34 29.56 35.59
CA GLN A 716 -38.35 29.01 36.52
C GLN A 716 -37.98 30.02 37.61
N ILE A 717 -37.77 31.28 37.21
CA ILE A 717 -37.37 32.36 38.11
C ILE A 717 -38.56 33.03 38.82
N ALA A 718 -39.80 32.62 38.55
CA ALA A 718 -41.00 33.35 38.95
C ALA A 718 -41.11 33.58 40.46
N ASN A 719 -40.79 32.57 41.28
CA ASN A 719 -40.83 32.70 42.73
C ASN A 719 -39.72 33.65 43.24
N GLN A 720 -38.50 33.47 42.76
CA GLN A 720 -37.35 34.31 43.12
C GLN A 720 -37.57 35.77 42.69
N VAL A 721 -38.16 36.00 41.51
CA VAL A 721 -38.52 37.34 41.03
C VAL A 721 -39.57 37.98 41.92
N HIS A 722 -40.56 37.22 42.40
CA HIS A 722 -41.58 37.75 43.32
C HIS A 722 -40.97 38.12 44.68
N GLU A 723 -40.10 37.28 45.26
CA GLU A 723 -39.40 37.58 46.52
C GLU A 723 -38.56 38.87 46.42
N LEU A 724 -37.81 39.03 45.34
CA LEU A 724 -37.01 40.24 45.11
C LEU A 724 -37.88 41.48 44.83
N MET A 725 -39.07 41.29 44.25
CA MET A 725 -40.05 42.35 44.06
C MET A 725 -40.63 42.82 45.40
N GLU A 726 -41.00 41.89 46.29
CA GLU A 726 -41.45 42.19 47.66
C GLU A 726 -40.35 42.86 48.50
N ALA A 727 -39.09 42.46 48.29
CA ALA A 727 -37.93 43.12 48.87
C ALA A 727 -37.70 44.56 48.35
N GLY A 728 -38.43 44.99 47.31
CA GLY A 728 -38.45 46.37 46.82
C GLY A 728 -37.48 46.68 45.67
N HIS A 729 -36.80 45.66 45.13
CA HIS A 729 -35.88 45.81 43.99
C HIS A 729 -36.61 46.20 42.70
N SER A 730 -35.96 47.01 41.86
CA SER A 730 -36.47 47.35 40.53
C SER A 730 -36.34 46.17 39.58
N ASN A 731 -37.18 46.09 38.53
CA ASN A 731 -37.11 44.99 37.57
C ASN A 731 -35.71 44.86 36.91
N LEU A 732 -34.98 45.97 36.73
CA LEU A 732 -33.62 45.99 36.20
C LEU A 732 -32.61 45.35 37.16
N GLU A 733 -32.73 45.61 38.47
CA GLU A 733 -31.90 44.99 39.50
C GLU A 733 -32.21 43.50 39.63
N ILE A 734 -33.50 43.14 39.62
CA ILE A 734 -33.96 41.75 39.61
C ILE A 734 -33.42 41.04 38.37
N ALA A 735 -33.43 41.68 37.20
CA ALA A 735 -32.89 41.11 35.97
C ALA A 735 -31.38 40.86 36.10
N ARG A 736 -30.60 41.78 36.69
CA ARG A 736 -29.17 41.56 36.95
C ARG A 736 -28.93 40.41 37.93
N GLN A 737 -29.66 40.37 39.04
CA GLN A 737 -29.49 39.34 40.08
C GLN A 737 -29.90 37.95 39.59
N THR A 738 -31.01 37.85 38.84
CA THR A 738 -31.48 36.59 38.24
C THR A 738 -30.70 36.22 36.97
N LYS A 739 -29.76 37.07 36.53
CA LYS A 739 -29.00 36.94 35.27
C LYS A 739 -29.92 36.77 34.05
N THR A 740 -31.01 37.55 34.00
CA THR A 740 -31.98 37.55 32.91
C THR A 740 -32.23 38.95 32.36
N SER A 741 -33.19 39.09 31.44
CA SER A 741 -33.63 40.38 30.88
C SER A 741 -34.84 40.94 31.62
N ASP A 742 -34.96 42.27 31.73
CA ASP A 742 -36.13 42.97 32.31
C ASP A 742 -37.48 42.47 31.74
N THR A 743 -37.54 42.18 30.43
CA THR A 743 -38.74 41.62 29.78
C THR A 743 -39.14 40.24 30.32
N ASN A 744 -38.17 39.40 30.73
CA ASN A 744 -38.45 38.09 31.33
C ASN A 744 -38.85 38.24 32.80
N VAL A 745 -38.30 39.22 33.52
CA VAL A 745 -38.74 39.57 34.88
C VAL A 745 -40.20 40.05 34.86
N ALA A 746 -40.57 40.94 33.95
CA ALA A 746 -41.94 41.40 33.80
C ALA A 746 -42.92 40.26 33.46
N LYS A 747 -42.51 39.32 32.59
CA LYS A 747 -43.28 38.10 32.29
C LYS A 747 -43.37 37.15 33.49
N ALA A 748 -42.32 37.06 34.30
CA ALA A 748 -42.27 36.24 35.50
C ALA A 748 -43.24 36.76 36.56
N ILE A 749 -43.26 38.08 36.81
CA ILE A 749 -44.21 38.73 37.72
C ILE A 749 -45.64 38.48 37.24
N ARG A 750 -45.92 38.79 35.96
CA ARG A 750 -47.25 38.59 35.38
C ARG A 750 -47.72 37.14 35.55
N TRP A 751 -46.88 36.18 35.18
CA TRP A 751 -47.20 34.76 35.28
C TRP A 751 -47.40 34.30 36.74
N TRP A 752 -46.61 34.80 37.69
CA TRP A 752 -46.72 34.44 39.11
C TRP A 752 -48.06 34.88 39.71
N HIS A 753 -48.51 36.09 39.38
CA HIS A 753 -49.78 36.66 39.83
C HIS A 753 -50.99 36.02 39.12
N GLU A 754 -50.95 35.89 37.79
CA GLU A 754 -52.02 35.25 37.00
C GLU A 754 -52.25 33.79 37.43
N LYS A 755 -51.17 33.05 37.73
CA LYS A 755 -51.27 31.66 38.20
C LYS A 755 -51.95 31.54 39.58
N ARG A 756 -51.94 32.60 40.39
CA ARG A 756 -52.55 32.64 41.72
C ARG A 756 -53.84 33.46 41.76
N GLU A 757 -54.37 33.84 40.60
CA GLU A 757 -55.59 34.65 40.45
C GLU A 757 -55.51 36.01 41.17
N LEU A 758 -54.29 36.55 41.30
CA LEU A 758 -54.04 37.87 41.89
C LEU A 758 -53.93 38.93 40.81
N SER A 759 -54.34 40.17 41.12
CA SER A 759 -54.12 41.31 40.23
C SER A 759 -52.63 41.60 40.08
N VAL A 760 -52.18 41.87 38.85
CA VAL A 760 -50.77 42.14 38.55
C VAL A 760 -50.44 43.57 38.98
N PRO A 761 -49.51 43.81 39.93
CA PRO A 761 -49.22 45.14 40.44
C PRO A 761 -48.73 46.07 39.32
N THR A 762 -49.43 47.18 39.12
CA THR A 762 -49.03 48.19 38.15
C THR A 762 -47.86 49.04 38.68
N ALA A 763 -47.21 49.80 37.80
CA ALA A 763 -46.16 50.73 38.21
C ALA A 763 -46.69 51.83 39.16
N ALA A 764 -47.99 52.14 39.12
CA ALA A 764 -48.62 53.04 40.07
C ALA A 764 -48.72 52.41 41.47
N ASP A 765 -49.17 51.15 41.55
CA ASP A 765 -49.32 50.42 42.81
C ASP A 765 -47.98 50.25 43.54
N ARG A 766 -46.91 49.90 42.80
CA ARG A 766 -45.56 49.77 43.37
C ARG A 766 -45.00 51.09 43.88
N ARG A 767 -45.31 52.21 43.21
CA ARG A 767 -44.91 53.55 43.67
C ARG A 767 -45.66 53.92 44.95
N LYS A 768 -46.96 53.63 45.01
CA LYS A 768 -47.79 53.83 46.20
C LYS A 768 -47.24 53.04 47.39
N GLN A 769 -46.96 51.75 47.22
CA GLN A 769 -46.41 50.89 48.27
C GLN A 769 -45.03 51.39 48.77
N LYS A 770 -44.16 51.86 47.87
CA LYS A 770 -42.88 52.48 48.26
C LYS A 770 -43.06 53.78 49.05
N ILE A 771 -44.04 54.61 48.68
CA ILE A 771 -44.34 55.86 49.39
C ILE A 771 -44.95 55.57 50.77
N GLU A 772 -45.84 54.58 50.88
CA GLU A 772 -46.41 54.15 52.17
C GLU A 772 -45.34 53.56 53.09
N ARG A 773 -44.38 52.78 52.56
CA ARG A 773 -43.20 52.32 53.32
C ARG A 773 -42.30 53.48 53.75
N ALA A 774 -42.12 54.49 52.89
CA ALA A 774 -41.36 55.69 53.25
C ALA A 774 -42.01 56.47 54.39
N LEU A 775 -43.35 56.61 54.37
CA LEU A 775 -44.12 57.24 55.45
C LEU A 775 -43.95 56.47 56.77
N ALA A 776 -44.11 55.15 56.76
CA ALA A 776 -43.93 54.32 57.95
C ALA A 776 -42.54 54.47 58.59
N MET A 777 -41.47 54.53 57.77
CA MET A 777 -40.11 54.74 58.27
C MET A 777 -39.89 56.14 58.83
N LEU A 778 -40.50 57.16 58.21
CA LEU A 778 -40.46 58.54 58.69
C LEU A 778 -41.25 58.71 60.00
N ASP A 779 -42.40 58.06 60.12
CA ASP A 779 -43.21 58.06 61.34
C ASP A 779 -42.49 57.33 62.49
N GLY A 780 -41.71 56.30 62.18
CA GLY A 780 -40.77 55.63 63.10
C GLY A 780 -39.51 56.43 63.46
N GLY A 781 -39.42 57.71 63.08
CA GLY A 781 -38.34 58.62 63.48
C GLY A 781 -37.12 58.66 62.58
N ALA A 782 -37.10 57.92 61.45
CA ALA A 782 -35.97 57.96 60.53
C ALA A 782 -35.82 59.33 59.83
N LEU A 783 -34.58 59.72 59.52
CA LEU A 783 -34.29 60.93 58.76
C LEU A 783 -34.65 60.75 57.29
N LEU A 784 -35.25 61.77 56.67
CA LEU A 784 -35.64 61.78 55.25
C LEU A 784 -34.51 61.42 54.30
N THR A 785 -33.27 61.80 54.62
CA THR A 785 -32.08 61.46 53.81
C THR A 785 -31.76 59.96 53.84
N ASN A 786 -31.95 59.31 54.99
CA ASN A 786 -31.67 57.88 55.16
C ASN A 786 -32.77 57.06 54.47
N VAL A 787 -34.03 57.43 54.67
CA VAL A 787 -35.19 56.81 53.99
C VAL A 787 -35.10 56.98 52.47
N ALA A 788 -34.70 58.17 51.98
CA ALA A 788 -34.50 58.40 50.55
C ALA A 788 -33.41 57.50 49.98
N THR A 789 -32.29 57.37 50.68
CA THR A 789 -31.17 56.53 50.23
C THR A 789 -31.57 55.05 50.20
N GLU A 790 -32.26 54.55 51.23
CA GLU A 790 -32.68 53.15 51.32
C GLU A 790 -33.71 52.77 50.25
N LEU A 791 -34.63 53.67 49.91
CA LEU A 791 -35.67 53.43 48.91
C LEU A 791 -35.25 53.81 47.48
N GLY A 792 -34.00 54.24 47.28
CA GLY A 792 -33.44 54.58 45.97
C GLY A 792 -33.95 55.90 45.38
N TYR A 793 -34.34 56.86 46.22
CA TYR A 793 -34.74 58.22 45.84
C TYR A 793 -33.65 59.24 46.19
N SER A 794 -33.61 60.36 45.46
CA SER A 794 -32.95 61.56 45.99
C SER A 794 -33.80 62.17 47.11
N ALA A 795 -33.19 62.80 48.11
CA ALA A 795 -33.93 63.42 49.23
C ALA A 795 -34.99 64.44 48.74
N ARG A 796 -34.69 65.18 47.66
CA ARG A 796 -35.65 66.08 47.00
C ARG A 796 -36.75 65.31 46.25
N GLY A 797 -36.39 64.22 45.57
CA GLY A 797 -37.33 63.38 44.83
C GLY A 797 -38.32 62.66 45.74
N LEU A 798 -37.86 62.13 46.88
CA LEU A 798 -38.74 61.49 47.86
C LEU A 798 -39.71 62.51 48.48
N LYS A 799 -39.22 63.71 48.82
CA LYS A 799 -40.08 64.79 49.31
C LYS A 799 -41.20 65.15 48.33
N LEU A 800 -40.86 65.32 47.04
CA LEU A 800 -41.86 65.63 46.02
C LEU A 800 -42.89 64.49 45.83
N ALA A 801 -42.45 63.23 45.95
CA ALA A 801 -43.35 62.08 45.89
C ALA A 801 -44.29 62.00 47.09
N LEU A 802 -43.79 62.27 48.29
CA LEU A 802 -44.59 62.34 49.53
C LEU A 802 -45.57 63.51 49.51
N ASP A 803 -45.14 64.70 49.10
CA ASP A 803 -45.99 65.89 48.95
C ASP A 803 -47.12 65.64 47.95
N LYS A 804 -46.82 64.97 46.83
CA LYS A 804 -47.83 64.59 45.84
C LYS A 804 -48.83 63.58 46.40
N PHE A 805 -48.34 62.57 47.13
CA PHE A 805 -49.19 61.56 47.75
C PHE A 805 -50.09 62.12 48.85
N ALA A 806 -49.59 63.06 49.66
CA ALA A 806 -50.38 63.78 50.66
C ALA A 806 -51.47 64.64 50.01
N LYS A 807 -51.14 65.33 48.91
CA LYS A 807 -52.09 66.12 48.13
C LYS A 807 -53.20 65.25 47.51
N ASP A 808 -52.84 64.08 46.98
CA ASP A 808 -53.80 63.13 46.38
C ASP A 808 -54.72 62.48 47.44
N LYS A 809 -54.34 62.47 48.73
CA LYS A 809 -55.16 62.01 49.88
C LYS A 809 -55.89 63.13 50.64
N GLY A 810 -55.78 64.39 50.21
CA GLY A 810 -56.44 65.54 50.85
C GLY A 810 -55.78 66.07 52.12
N GLY A 811 -54.51 65.72 52.39
CA GLY A 811 -53.75 66.17 53.57
C GLY A 811 -52.83 67.38 53.29
N GLU A 812 -52.46 68.10 54.35
CA GLU A 812 -51.52 69.24 54.31
C GLU A 812 -50.06 68.81 54.09
N LYS A 813 -49.25 69.70 53.52
CA LYS A 813 -47.80 69.48 53.31
C LYS A 813 -47.09 69.29 54.65
N THR A 814 -46.60 68.09 54.92
CA THR A 814 -45.73 67.82 56.08
C THR A 814 -44.35 68.47 55.89
N ASP A 815 -44.02 69.48 56.69
CA ASP A 815 -42.69 70.11 56.62
C ASP A 815 -41.63 69.29 57.36
N PHE A 816 -40.90 68.47 56.61
CA PHE A 816 -39.80 67.66 57.13
C PHE A 816 -38.53 68.47 57.50
N ARG A 817 -38.53 69.81 57.38
CA ARG A 817 -37.36 70.66 57.72
C ARG A 817 -37.17 70.89 59.23
N SER A 818 -38.21 70.72 60.04
CA SER A 818 -38.17 70.92 61.50
C SER A 818 -37.45 69.81 62.28
N ARG A 819 -37.04 68.71 61.62
CA ARG A 819 -36.31 67.60 62.25
C ARG A 819 -34.78 67.74 62.22
N ARG A 820 -34.23 68.79 61.60
CA ARG A 820 -32.79 69.11 61.67
C ARG A 820 -32.55 70.19 62.73
N GLY A 821 -32.22 69.78 63.95
CA GLY A 821 -31.58 70.68 64.94
C GLY A 821 -31.85 70.37 66.41
N ASN A 822 -30.91 69.66 67.04
CA ASN A 822 -30.49 69.70 68.45
C ASN A 822 -31.50 69.49 69.60
N ALA A 823 -31.52 68.28 70.17
CA ALA A 823 -31.63 68.07 71.63
C ALA A 823 -30.96 66.73 72.03
N LYS A 824 -30.36 66.72 73.23
CA LYS A 824 -29.23 65.87 73.70
C LYS A 824 -29.52 64.37 73.87
N SER A 825 -28.44 63.60 73.99
CA SER A 825 -28.41 62.18 74.39
C SER A 825 -29.42 61.88 75.50
N GLY A 826 -30.39 60.98 75.21
CA GLY A 826 -31.24 60.36 76.22
C GLY A 826 -32.69 60.82 76.32
N ALA A 827 -33.30 61.48 75.32
CA ALA A 827 -34.74 61.76 75.34
C ALA A 827 -35.43 61.51 73.98
N SER A 828 -36.60 60.86 74.03
CA SER A 828 -37.48 60.58 72.89
C SER A 828 -38.24 61.84 72.46
N ALA A 829 -38.32 62.09 71.15
CA ALA A 829 -38.99 63.24 70.56
C ALA A 829 -40.39 62.86 70.07
N ASN A 830 -41.37 62.83 70.98
CA ASN A 830 -42.77 63.15 70.73
C ASN A 830 -43.55 63.15 72.05
N GLY A 831 -43.89 64.35 72.54
CA GLY A 831 -44.90 64.57 73.58
C GLY A 831 -45.99 65.49 73.02
N LYS A 832 -47.21 64.97 72.95
CA LYS A 832 -48.47 65.72 73.01
C LYS A 832 -49.38 64.94 73.96
N ASP A 833 -49.56 65.46 75.18
CA ASP A 833 -50.69 65.15 76.06
C ASP A 833 -51.96 65.84 75.47
N SER A 834 -53.23 65.49 75.72
CA SER A 834 -53.98 64.70 76.72
C SER A 834 -55.40 64.42 76.13
N PRO A 835 -56.44 63.83 76.79
CA PRO A 835 -56.70 63.72 78.23
C PRO A 835 -57.14 62.34 78.76
N SER A 836 -57.16 62.26 80.09
CA SER A 836 -57.82 61.26 80.92
C SER A 836 -59.33 61.22 80.69
N ASP A 837 -59.91 60.02 80.62
CA ASP A 837 -61.05 59.65 81.46
C ASP A 837 -61.18 58.13 81.55
N SER A 838 -61.74 57.74 82.69
CA SER A 838 -61.94 56.43 83.29
C SER A 838 -62.97 55.53 82.57
N ASP A 839 -63.06 54.29 83.09
CA ASP A 839 -64.05 53.23 82.84
C ASP A 839 -63.56 52.16 81.84
N THR A 840 -63.48 50.86 82.13
CA THR A 840 -64.05 50.02 83.20
C THR A 840 -63.35 48.65 83.16
N VAL A 841 -63.14 48.06 84.36
CA VAL A 841 -62.94 46.65 84.76
C VAL A 841 -61.91 45.79 84.04
#